data_AF-A0A812K920-F1
#
_entry.id   AF-A0A812K920-F1
#
_cell.length_a   1.000
_cell.length_b   1.000
_cell.length_c   1.000
_cell.angle_alpha   90.00
_cell.angle_beta   90.00
_cell.angle_gamma   90.00
#
_symmetry.space_group_name_H-M   'P 1'
#
loop_
_entity.id
_entity.type
_entity.pdbx_description
1 polymer ?
#
loop_
_entity_poly.entity_id
_entity_poly.type
_entity_poly.pdbx_seq_one_letter_code
_entity_poly.pdbx_strand_id
1 'polypeptide(L)'
;MDAHHNLRTETHIDTEPRFNERLVLSLKDCSSCLVVDDELNILPLSRHAKAVKSLKEEEEEEGDDERPKTANEKELEELKATTADAMPLGPIVAASRTLDQAKAVMSFVDAISEKSLNRTMALTAARGRGKSAAMGLGIAAAVAYGYSNIFVTAPSPENLSTLFEFILKGFDALGMKEHQQYELVQAENPELNKALVRVNVFKDHRQTVQYISPSDWQHLAQAELLVVDEAAAIPLPIVKKLLGPYLVLLASTVNGYEGTGRALSLKLIEDLKTGKGIGNAKKGPTGDRTLRELSLEEPIRYAPGDPVEAWLGQLLCLDAAQVPKLRMSSLPLPAECSLFLVNRDALFSYHEASEKFLFKMMSLFVSSHYKNSPNDLLLMADAPAHHLLVLLPPIDAGSETAELPEVLVAIQICMEGALSQESVKASLKRGLRPSGDLIPWTLTQHFLHDGFGQLSGARIVRIATHPSLQRKGYASEAVKQMIAWFEQKTRGGASFGEDGPRSKKSKGGDASTGLHEEELAPREVPPLLEATAEVPPPYDLDYVGTSFGLTYELFEFWRRSGFRPVYLRQQPHAATGEHSCILLRTLAPLEGDARAEPVIDHFVADFRLRFLRLLQGPFSKHPTRLALSVVDPPPADNVVPEDADAESPVEIQQPLTAASLLQFLSRDDIHRLEQYGKNLVEYALVLDIVPTLATLFLSRRMPEVRLSTLQCAILVAIGCQHRTFDEVAQDFNAPASQLLALFNKAMHKLSNHCRALLERQVEEEGEAEGLAQRPMQSGEVVAGGSFVKESLKSDQELAGQKVNKKLQEKRKDLLASLTNENFAVAPSTEDFAEALGGSAPASGIVSVKKKRQAEEAANAGGRKPGKKSRK
;
A
#
# COMPACT_ATOMS: atom_id res chain seq x y z
N MET A 1 -29.42 20.40 0.35
CA MET A 1 -29.24 20.69 -1.09
C MET A 1 -27.79 20.54 -1.56
N ASP A 2 -26.77 20.89 -0.77
CA ASP A 2 -25.36 20.77 -1.21
C ASP A 2 -24.80 19.34 -1.29
N ALA A 3 -25.27 18.39 -0.47
CA ALA A 3 -24.75 17.02 -0.48
C ALA A 3 -25.03 16.28 -1.80
N HIS A 4 -26.21 16.48 -2.40
CA HIS A 4 -26.59 15.85 -3.67
C HIS A 4 -25.87 16.44 -4.89
N HIS A 5 -25.31 17.65 -4.80
CA HIS A 5 -24.50 18.22 -5.87
C HIS A 5 -23.25 17.35 -6.13
N ASN A 6 -22.65 16.80 -5.07
CA ASN A 6 -21.46 15.95 -5.16
C ASN A 6 -21.74 14.53 -5.69
N LEU A 7 -23.02 14.14 -5.81
CA LEU A 7 -23.46 12.81 -6.26
C LEU A 7 -23.75 12.76 -7.77
N ARG A 8 -23.75 13.91 -8.44
CA ARG A 8 -24.05 14.04 -9.86
C ARG A 8 -22.76 14.04 -10.67
N THR A 9 -22.79 13.34 -11.81
CA THR A 9 -21.78 13.48 -12.88
C THR A 9 -22.35 14.33 -14.01
N GLU A 10 -21.53 14.73 -14.98
CA GLU A 10 -22.02 15.48 -16.16
C GLU A 10 -23.04 14.65 -16.96
N THR A 11 -22.84 13.33 -17.02
CA THR A 11 -23.70 12.37 -17.73
C THR A 11 -24.91 11.90 -16.93
N HIS A 12 -24.84 11.90 -15.60
CA HIS A 12 -25.92 11.43 -14.74
C HIS A 12 -26.33 12.49 -13.70
N ILE A 13 -27.39 13.22 -14.03
CA ILE A 13 -27.89 14.36 -13.26
C ILE A 13 -29.02 13.94 -12.29
N ASP A 14 -29.81 12.93 -12.66
CA ASP A 14 -30.98 12.48 -11.90
C ASP A 14 -30.58 11.58 -10.74
N THR A 15 -30.66 12.12 -9.52
CA THR A 15 -30.42 11.41 -8.27
C THR A 15 -31.74 10.93 -7.67
N GLU A 16 -31.83 9.65 -7.32
CA GLU A 16 -32.99 9.07 -6.62
C GLU A 16 -32.72 9.01 -5.11
N PRO A 17 -33.62 9.52 -4.25
CA PRO A 17 -33.37 9.69 -2.82
C PRO A 17 -33.60 8.40 -2.00
N ARG A 18 -32.94 7.29 -2.39
CA ARG A 18 -33.10 5.98 -1.74
C ARG A 18 -32.75 5.98 -0.26
N PHE A 19 -31.71 6.73 0.11
CA PHE A 19 -31.31 6.85 1.52
C PHE A 19 -32.39 7.52 2.37
N ASN A 20 -33.09 8.53 1.83
CA ASN A 20 -34.17 9.22 2.53
C ASN A 20 -35.38 8.31 2.72
N GLU A 21 -35.73 7.50 1.71
CA GLU A 21 -36.78 6.48 1.85
C GLU A 21 -36.43 5.47 2.95
N ARG A 22 -35.20 4.95 2.95
CA ARG A 22 -34.71 4.06 4.00
C ARG A 22 -34.74 4.72 5.38
N LEU A 23 -34.35 5.99 5.49
CA LEU A 23 -34.38 6.76 6.74
C LEU A 23 -35.81 6.82 7.28
N VAL A 24 -36.78 7.22 6.45
CA VAL A 24 -38.20 7.31 6.85
C VAL A 24 -38.74 5.96 7.32
N LEU A 25 -38.45 4.89 6.59
CA LEU A 25 -38.87 3.54 6.98
C LEU A 25 -38.22 3.09 8.30
N SER A 26 -36.95 3.44 8.52
CA SER A 26 -36.22 3.09 9.75
C SER A 26 -36.75 3.78 11.00
N LEU A 27 -37.41 4.93 10.87
CA LEU A 27 -38.00 5.64 12.01
C LEU A 27 -39.14 4.85 12.66
N LYS A 28 -39.76 3.91 11.93
CA LYS A 28 -40.81 3.02 12.46
C LYS A 28 -40.29 2.08 13.55
N ASP A 29 -39.04 1.65 13.44
CA ASP A 29 -38.40 0.69 14.34
C ASP A 29 -37.71 1.37 15.54
N CYS A 30 -37.50 2.69 15.47
CA CYS A 30 -36.97 3.46 16.59
C CYS A 30 -38.04 3.62 17.69
N SER A 31 -37.81 3.03 18.86
CA SER A 31 -38.74 3.07 19.99
C SER A 31 -38.92 4.46 20.59
N SER A 32 -37.91 5.33 20.46
CA SER A 32 -37.91 6.71 20.99
C SER A 32 -38.23 7.77 19.93
N CYS A 33 -38.83 7.38 18.80
CA CYS A 33 -39.23 8.28 17.73
C CYS A 33 -40.74 8.58 17.75
N LEU A 34 -41.07 9.88 17.73
CA LEU A 34 -42.44 10.38 17.61
C LEU A 34 -42.56 11.23 16.34
N VAL A 35 -43.51 10.88 15.48
CA VAL A 35 -43.82 11.68 14.29
C VAL A 35 -45.03 12.55 14.62
N VAL A 36 -44.87 13.85 14.41
CA VAL A 36 -45.82 14.87 14.82
C VAL A 36 -46.06 15.82 13.65
N ASP A 37 -47.31 16.26 13.46
CA ASP A 37 -47.64 17.30 12.47
C ASP A 37 -47.36 18.72 13.00
N ASP A 38 -47.61 19.73 12.17
CA ASP A 38 -47.40 21.15 12.50
C ASP A 38 -48.30 21.64 13.67
N GLU A 39 -49.37 20.89 13.98
CA GLU A 39 -50.32 21.19 15.06
C GLU A 39 -50.04 20.39 16.34
N LEU A 40 -48.91 19.68 16.40
CA LEU A 40 -48.51 18.80 17.50
C LEU A 40 -49.36 17.53 17.68
N ASN A 41 -50.11 17.12 16.65
CA ASN A 41 -50.84 15.85 16.67
C ASN A 41 -49.90 14.68 16.38
N ILE A 42 -50.00 13.62 17.17
CA ILE A 42 -49.18 12.41 17.04
C ILE A 42 -49.71 11.56 15.88
N LEU A 43 -48.86 11.32 14.88
CA LEU A 43 -49.17 10.42 13.78
C LEU A 43 -48.88 8.96 14.18
N PRO A 44 -49.79 8.00 13.91
CA PRO A 44 -49.64 6.60 14.30
C PRO A 44 -48.68 5.79 13.40
N LEU A 45 -47.65 6.44 12.86
CA LEU A 45 -46.67 5.84 11.95
C LEU A 45 -45.63 4.98 12.69
N SER A 46 -45.21 5.40 13.89
CA SER A 46 -44.33 4.60 14.74
C SER A 46 -45.16 3.66 15.62
N ARG A 47 -44.83 2.36 15.57
CA ARG A 47 -45.52 1.31 16.36
C ARG A 47 -45.43 1.56 17.88
N HIS A 48 -44.42 2.32 18.30
CA HIS A 48 -44.02 2.51 19.68
C HIS A 48 -44.61 3.78 20.32
N ALA A 49 -45.12 4.73 19.52
CA ALA A 49 -45.71 5.98 20.04
C ALA A 49 -46.89 5.74 21.00
N LYS A 50 -47.66 4.67 20.79
CA LYS A 50 -48.79 4.28 21.66
C LYS A 50 -48.36 3.59 22.97
N ALA A 51 -47.09 3.17 23.06
CA ALA A 51 -46.57 2.38 24.18
C ALA A 51 -45.67 3.18 25.14
N VAL A 52 -45.44 4.48 24.87
CA VAL A 52 -44.63 5.34 25.74
C VAL A 52 -45.39 5.64 27.02
N LYS A 53 -44.93 5.09 28.14
CA LYS A 53 -45.44 5.40 29.48
C LYS A 53 -44.54 6.43 30.17
N SER A 54 -45.12 7.21 31.07
CA SER A 54 -44.37 8.16 31.90
C SER A 54 -43.65 7.42 33.03
N LEU A 55 -42.34 7.62 33.16
CA LEU A 55 -41.51 7.03 34.23
C LEU A 55 -42.03 7.30 35.66
N LYS A 56 -42.76 8.40 35.86
CA LYS A 56 -43.34 8.77 37.16
C LYS A 56 -44.37 7.76 37.68
N GLU A 57 -45.00 6.98 36.80
CA GLU A 57 -45.98 5.96 37.22
C GLU A 57 -45.31 4.66 37.68
N GLU A 58 -44.03 4.42 37.33
CA GLU A 58 -43.26 3.25 37.78
C GLU A 58 -42.56 3.49 39.13
N GLU A 59 -42.13 4.73 39.40
CA GLU A 59 -41.54 5.15 40.68
C GLU A 59 -42.56 5.19 41.84
N GLU A 60 -43.87 5.30 41.56
CA GLU A 60 -44.92 5.26 42.61
C GLU A 60 -45.28 3.81 43.05
N GLU A 61 -44.93 2.78 42.26
CA GLU A 61 -45.15 1.36 42.63
C GLU A 61 -43.96 0.75 43.41
N GLU A 62 -42.75 1.29 43.24
CA GLU A 62 -41.55 0.90 43.99
C GLU A 62 -41.10 2.07 44.89
N GLY A 63 -41.55 2.08 46.15
CA GLY A 63 -41.43 3.20 47.10
C GLY A 63 -40.02 3.55 47.60
N ASP A 64 -39.04 3.75 46.72
CA ASP A 64 -37.75 4.37 47.04
C ASP A 64 -37.51 5.60 46.12
N ASP A 65 -37.36 6.78 46.73
CA ASP A 65 -37.05 8.08 46.08
C ASP A 65 -35.68 8.12 45.36
N GLU A 66 -34.91 7.03 45.36
CA GLU A 66 -33.61 6.93 44.71
C GLU A 66 -33.68 6.05 43.46
N ARG A 67 -33.35 6.64 42.30
CA ARG A 67 -33.15 5.88 41.06
C ARG A 67 -32.31 4.63 41.36
N PRO A 68 -32.71 3.43 40.92
CA PRO A 68 -31.92 2.24 41.13
C PRO A 68 -30.53 2.41 40.49
N LYS A 69 -29.50 2.59 41.33
CA LYS A 69 -28.11 2.69 40.86
C LYS A 69 -27.75 1.44 40.08
N THR A 70 -27.18 1.62 38.90
CA THR A 70 -26.74 0.50 38.07
C THR A 70 -25.60 -0.28 38.74
N ALA A 71 -25.45 -1.57 38.41
CA ALA A 71 -24.39 -2.41 38.97
C ALA A 71 -22.99 -1.79 38.80
N ASN A 72 -22.75 -1.15 37.64
CA ASN A 72 -21.48 -0.49 37.33
C ASN A 72 -21.20 0.73 38.22
N GLU A 73 -22.22 1.50 38.60
CA GLU A 73 -22.08 2.65 39.50
C GLU A 73 -21.71 2.20 40.92
N LYS A 74 -22.33 1.11 41.41
CA LYS A 74 -21.99 0.52 42.71
C LYS A 74 -20.54 0.02 42.73
N GLU A 75 -20.12 -0.72 41.69
CA GLU A 75 -18.72 -1.17 41.55
C GLU A 75 -17.74 0.01 41.47
N LEU A 76 -18.11 1.10 40.82
CA LEU A 76 -17.27 2.30 40.72
C LEU A 76 -17.09 2.97 42.09
N GLU A 77 -18.15 3.08 42.87
CA GLU A 77 -18.08 3.63 44.24
C GLU A 77 -17.17 2.77 45.13
N GLU A 78 -17.31 1.44 45.06
CA GLU A 78 -16.43 0.49 45.78
C GLU A 78 -14.96 0.63 45.36
N LEU A 79 -14.70 0.76 44.05
CA LEU A 79 -13.36 0.88 43.50
C LEU A 79 -12.72 2.24 43.89
N LYS A 80 -13.51 3.32 43.90
CA LYS A 80 -13.07 4.63 44.41
C LYS A 80 -12.77 4.59 45.90
N ALA A 81 -13.61 3.93 46.70
CA ALA A 81 -13.38 3.77 48.13
C ALA A 81 -12.10 2.96 48.41
N THR A 82 -11.88 1.88 47.66
CA THR A 82 -10.70 1.01 47.82
C THR A 82 -9.39 1.72 47.47
N THR A 83 -9.42 2.66 46.51
CA THR A 83 -8.22 3.35 46.03
C THR A 83 -7.99 4.74 46.60
N ALA A 84 -8.89 5.24 47.44
CA ALA A 84 -8.83 6.59 48.00
C ALA A 84 -7.48 6.91 48.67
N ASP A 85 -6.91 5.95 49.41
CA ASP A 85 -5.68 6.16 50.19
C ASP A 85 -4.38 6.03 49.38
N ALA A 86 -4.45 5.48 48.16
CA ALA A 86 -3.25 5.20 47.36
C ALA A 86 -2.83 6.43 46.53
N MET A 87 -1.85 7.23 46.97
CA MET A 87 -1.30 8.30 46.12
C MET A 87 -0.27 7.77 45.10
N PRO A 88 -0.26 8.27 43.85
CA PRO A 88 -1.14 9.28 43.25
C PRO A 88 -2.44 8.72 42.62
N LEU A 89 -2.70 7.41 42.73
CA LEU A 89 -3.82 6.72 42.07
C LEU A 89 -5.21 7.21 42.51
N GLY A 90 -5.45 7.33 43.82
CA GLY A 90 -6.76 7.65 44.42
C GLY A 90 -7.39 8.93 43.88
N PRO A 91 -6.70 10.09 43.95
CA PRO A 91 -7.23 11.35 43.41
C PRO A 91 -7.54 11.30 41.91
N ILE A 92 -6.75 10.56 41.14
CA ILE A 92 -6.91 10.45 39.69
C ILE A 92 -8.08 9.52 39.33
N VAL A 93 -8.22 8.40 40.03
CA VAL A 93 -9.36 7.47 39.86
C VAL A 93 -10.66 8.13 40.33
N ALA A 94 -10.62 8.94 41.38
CA ALA A 94 -11.78 9.71 41.86
C ALA A 94 -12.36 10.63 40.77
N ALA A 95 -11.51 11.18 39.90
CA ALA A 95 -11.91 12.03 38.77
C ALA A 95 -12.57 11.25 37.61
N SER A 96 -12.52 9.92 37.60
CA SER A 96 -13.16 9.08 36.58
C SER A 96 -14.68 9.02 36.79
N ARG A 97 -15.46 9.08 35.70
CA ARG A 97 -16.94 9.07 35.76
C ARG A 97 -17.55 7.68 35.62
N THR A 98 -16.93 6.83 34.82
CA THR A 98 -17.42 5.48 34.47
C THR A 98 -16.47 4.42 35.01
N LEU A 99 -16.99 3.22 35.24
CA LEU A 99 -16.20 2.06 35.70
C LEU A 99 -15.07 1.70 34.72
N ASP A 100 -15.38 1.71 33.43
CA ASP A 100 -14.41 1.40 32.36
C ASP A 100 -13.22 2.37 32.37
N GLN A 101 -13.49 3.67 32.52
CA GLN A 101 -12.45 4.69 32.64
C GLN A 101 -11.58 4.46 33.88
N ALA A 102 -12.17 4.16 35.03
CA ALA A 102 -11.43 3.90 36.25
C ALA A 102 -10.49 2.67 36.08
N LYS A 103 -11.01 1.57 35.52
CA LYS A 103 -10.22 0.36 35.19
C LYS A 103 -9.10 0.64 34.18
N ALA A 104 -9.36 1.48 33.17
CA ALA A 104 -8.37 1.87 32.18
C ALA A 104 -7.25 2.75 32.77
N VAL A 105 -7.62 3.76 33.58
CA VAL A 105 -6.66 4.64 34.28
C VAL A 105 -5.80 3.84 35.26
N MET A 106 -6.39 2.94 36.05
CA MET A 106 -5.63 2.01 36.89
C MET A 106 -4.61 1.20 36.07
N SER A 107 -5.06 0.63 34.95
CA SER A 107 -4.19 -0.14 34.08
C SER A 107 -3.03 0.68 33.51
N PHE A 108 -3.25 1.96 33.19
CA PHE A 108 -2.18 2.89 32.80
C PHE A 108 -1.21 3.15 33.94
N VAL A 109 -1.72 3.44 35.14
CA VAL A 109 -0.91 3.69 36.33
C VAL A 109 -0.06 2.48 36.70
N ASP A 110 -0.61 1.28 36.62
CA ASP A 110 0.13 0.03 36.86
C ASP A 110 1.35 -0.07 35.92
N ALA A 111 1.14 0.14 34.62
CA ALA A 111 2.21 0.07 33.63
C ALA A 111 3.25 1.19 33.80
N ILE A 112 2.81 2.39 34.17
CA ILE A 112 3.68 3.54 34.48
C ILE A 112 4.54 3.24 35.73
N SER A 113 3.95 2.63 36.75
CA SER A 113 4.60 2.30 38.04
C SER A 113 5.68 1.21 37.90
N GLU A 114 5.47 0.25 36.99
CA GLU A 114 6.41 -0.83 36.69
C GLU A 114 7.73 -0.32 36.06
N LYS A 115 7.74 0.91 35.51
CA LYS A 115 8.90 1.53 34.81
C LYS A 115 9.49 0.66 33.69
N SER A 116 8.70 -0.25 33.14
CA SER A 116 9.07 -1.07 31.99
C SER A 116 8.87 -0.27 30.70
N LEU A 117 9.97 0.10 30.06
CA LEU A 117 9.97 0.88 28.82
C LEU A 117 9.57 0.06 27.58
N ASN A 118 9.45 -1.27 27.67
CA ASN A 118 9.13 -2.13 26.52
C ASN A 118 7.67 -2.58 26.50
N ARG A 119 6.74 -1.68 26.88
CA ARG A 119 5.31 -1.97 26.98
C ARG A 119 4.49 -1.03 26.08
N THR A 120 3.48 -1.59 25.42
CA THR A 120 2.46 -0.83 24.67
C THR A 120 1.11 -1.08 25.29
N MET A 121 0.36 -0.02 25.54
CA MET A 121 -1.04 -0.12 25.92
C MET A 121 -1.89 0.46 24.82
N ALA A 122 -2.85 -0.32 24.32
CA ALA A 122 -3.76 0.10 23.27
C ALA A 122 -5.17 0.24 23.84
N LEU A 123 -5.65 1.48 23.95
CA LEU A 123 -7.01 1.83 24.34
C LEU A 123 -7.88 2.03 23.10
N THR A 124 -8.92 1.22 23.00
CA THR A 124 -9.85 1.24 21.87
C THR A 124 -11.25 1.59 22.37
N ALA A 125 -11.93 2.54 21.72
CA ALA A 125 -13.31 2.84 22.11
C ALA A 125 -14.08 3.50 20.97
N ALA A 126 -15.41 3.47 21.07
CA ALA A 126 -16.28 4.31 20.25
C ALA A 126 -16.07 5.80 20.56
N ARG A 127 -16.62 6.68 19.71
CA ARG A 127 -16.63 8.12 19.98
C ARG A 127 -17.45 8.42 21.24
N GLY A 128 -17.05 9.42 22.02
CA GLY A 128 -17.85 9.86 23.17
C GLY A 128 -17.79 8.95 24.39
N ARG A 129 -16.84 8.02 24.48
CA ARG A 129 -16.56 7.18 25.67
C ARG A 129 -15.47 7.75 26.60
N GLY A 130 -14.89 8.91 26.25
CA GLY A 130 -13.91 9.64 27.07
C GLY A 130 -12.46 9.13 27.01
N LYS A 131 -12.01 8.65 25.84
CA LYS A 131 -10.61 8.21 25.60
C LYS A 131 -9.57 9.27 25.98
N SER A 132 -9.67 10.47 25.40
CA SER A 132 -8.70 11.55 25.63
C SER A 132 -8.69 12.02 27.09
N ALA A 133 -9.83 11.93 27.78
CA ALA A 133 -9.92 12.20 29.22
C ALA A 133 -9.14 11.17 30.05
N ALA A 134 -9.33 9.88 29.80
CA ALA A 134 -8.58 8.81 30.47
C ALA A 134 -7.06 8.89 30.19
N MET A 135 -6.67 9.23 28.96
CA MET A 135 -5.26 9.44 28.59
C MET A 135 -4.65 10.66 29.30
N GLY A 136 -5.38 11.78 29.38
CA GLY A 136 -4.94 12.97 30.11
C GLY A 136 -4.71 12.71 31.60
N LEU A 137 -5.65 11.99 32.25
CA LEU A 137 -5.51 11.54 33.64
C LEU A 137 -4.29 10.60 33.83
N GLY A 138 -4.05 9.71 32.86
CA GLY A 138 -2.86 8.85 32.86
C GLY A 138 -1.55 9.63 32.74
N ILE A 139 -1.49 10.69 31.92
CA ILE A 139 -0.32 11.56 31.81
C ILE A 139 -0.08 12.32 33.13
N ALA A 140 -1.14 12.84 33.76
CA ALA A 140 -1.01 13.48 35.08
C ALA A 140 -0.41 12.52 36.12
N ALA A 141 -0.83 11.25 36.10
CA ALA A 141 -0.21 10.20 36.93
C ALA A 141 1.27 9.99 36.59
N ALA A 142 1.63 9.92 35.30
CA ALA A 142 3.02 9.74 34.87
C ALA A 142 3.93 10.87 35.37
N VAL A 143 3.45 12.12 35.32
CA VAL A 143 4.16 13.27 35.91
C VAL A 143 4.35 13.06 37.42
N ALA A 144 3.33 12.62 38.15
CA ALA A 144 3.43 12.34 39.58
C ALA A 144 4.41 11.19 39.93
N TYR A 145 4.53 10.18 39.06
CA TYR A 145 5.51 9.08 39.20
C TYR A 145 6.94 9.46 38.76
N GLY A 146 7.14 10.69 38.27
CA GLY A 146 8.45 11.25 38.00
C GLY A 146 8.98 11.06 36.58
N TYR A 147 8.13 10.86 35.58
CA TYR A 147 8.56 10.84 34.17
C TYR A 147 8.95 12.25 33.71
N SER A 148 10.13 12.40 33.12
CA SER A 148 10.70 13.70 32.73
C SER A 148 10.22 14.15 31.35
N ASN A 149 10.31 13.28 30.35
CA ASN A 149 10.05 13.63 28.95
C ASN A 149 8.85 12.86 28.41
N ILE A 150 7.69 13.50 28.47
CA ILE A 150 6.42 12.96 27.98
C ILE A 150 6.07 13.64 26.66
N PHE A 151 5.88 12.84 25.62
CA PHE A 151 5.51 13.32 24.30
C PHE A 151 4.07 12.93 24.00
N VAL A 152 3.32 13.86 23.43
CA VAL A 152 1.95 13.63 22.96
C VAL A 152 1.90 13.87 21.45
N THR A 153 1.22 13.01 20.71
CA THR A 153 1.06 13.18 19.27
C THR A 153 -0.38 12.86 18.84
N ALA A 154 -0.83 13.59 17.83
CA ALA A 154 -2.14 13.48 17.21
C ALA A 154 -2.04 14.00 15.76
N PRO A 155 -3.04 13.74 14.89
CA PRO A 155 -3.03 14.26 13.51
C PRO A 155 -2.97 15.79 13.43
N SER A 156 -3.63 16.47 14.38
CA SER A 156 -3.63 17.92 14.55
C SER A 156 -3.56 18.26 16.05
N PRO A 157 -2.99 19.41 16.43
CA PRO A 157 -2.89 19.82 17.83
C PRO A 157 -4.25 20.21 18.44
N GLU A 158 -5.23 20.63 17.62
CA GLU A 158 -6.58 20.98 18.11
C GLU A 158 -7.29 19.79 18.77
N ASN A 159 -7.05 18.57 18.27
CA ASN A 159 -7.60 17.33 18.82
C ASN A 159 -7.12 17.06 20.26
N LEU A 160 -6.02 17.69 20.69
CA LEU A 160 -5.45 17.51 22.02
C LEU A 160 -5.97 18.50 23.06
N SER A 161 -6.84 19.44 22.69
CA SER A 161 -7.43 20.41 23.63
C SER A 161 -8.06 19.71 24.85
N THR A 162 -8.88 18.69 24.62
CA THR A 162 -9.49 17.91 25.70
C THR A 162 -8.48 17.10 26.48
N LEU A 163 -7.43 16.57 25.84
CA LEU A 163 -6.41 15.80 26.54
C LEU A 163 -5.64 16.68 27.52
N PHE A 164 -5.22 17.88 27.09
CA PHE A 164 -4.55 18.85 27.96
C PHE A 164 -5.47 19.37 29.08
N GLU A 165 -6.75 19.61 28.81
CA GLU A 165 -7.72 19.98 29.86
C GLU A 165 -7.77 18.93 30.98
N PHE A 166 -7.74 17.64 30.64
CA PHE A 166 -7.77 16.57 31.63
C PHE A 166 -6.42 16.32 32.31
N ILE A 167 -5.29 16.71 31.69
CA ILE A 167 -4.01 16.81 32.41
C ILE A 167 -4.11 17.84 33.53
N LEU A 168 -4.68 19.02 33.24
CA LEU A 168 -4.87 20.08 34.24
C LEU A 168 -5.82 19.65 35.36
N LYS A 169 -6.95 19.02 35.03
CA LYS A 169 -7.85 18.45 36.06
C LYS A 169 -7.16 17.39 36.92
N GLY A 170 -6.27 16.58 36.33
CA GLY A 170 -5.44 15.64 37.07
C GLY A 170 -4.44 16.34 38.00
N PHE A 171 -3.82 17.44 37.56
CA PHE A 171 -2.96 18.28 38.40
C PHE A 171 -3.73 18.93 39.54
N ASP A 172 -4.94 19.43 39.30
CA ASP A 172 -5.81 19.98 40.35
C ASP A 172 -6.17 18.92 41.39
N ALA A 173 -6.50 17.69 40.96
CA ALA A 173 -6.78 16.56 41.85
C ALA A 173 -5.55 16.16 42.69
N LEU A 174 -4.35 16.31 42.14
CA LEU A 174 -3.08 16.10 42.84
C LEU A 174 -2.64 17.30 43.69
N GLY A 175 -3.44 18.38 43.72
CA GLY A 175 -3.17 19.59 44.49
C GLY A 175 -2.05 20.47 43.91
N MET A 176 -1.76 20.35 42.60
CA MET A 176 -0.72 21.12 41.94
C MET A 176 -1.21 22.51 41.53
N LYS A 177 -0.39 23.55 41.74
CA LYS A 177 -0.76 24.95 41.46
C LYS A 177 -0.07 25.51 40.23
N GLU A 178 -0.84 26.16 39.36
CA GLU A 178 -0.35 26.90 38.19
C GLU A 178 0.59 28.05 38.62
N HIS A 179 1.61 28.32 37.80
CA HIS A 179 2.68 29.31 38.02
C HIS A 179 3.56 29.11 39.26
N GLN A 180 3.26 28.12 40.11
CA GLN A 180 4.13 27.69 41.20
C GLN A 180 4.84 26.40 40.86
N GLN A 181 4.10 25.42 40.35
CA GLN A 181 4.60 24.07 40.08
C GLN A 181 4.57 23.71 38.60
N TYR A 182 3.78 24.41 37.78
CA TYR A 182 3.76 24.21 36.34
C TYR A 182 3.45 25.50 35.57
N GLU A 183 3.82 25.53 34.29
CA GLU A 183 3.61 26.64 33.35
C GLU A 183 3.10 26.10 32.01
N LEU A 184 2.16 26.83 31.40
CA LEU A 184 1.53 26.49 30.13
C LEU A 184 2.12 27.32 28.98
N VAL A 185 2.43 26.66 27.87
CA VAL A 185 2.95 27.30 26.65
C VAL A 185 1.99 27.03 25.50
N GLN A 186 1.46 28.11 24.92
CA GLN A 186 0.56 28.08 23.76
C GLN A 186 1.33 28.23 22.44
N ALA A 187 0.74 27.76 21.35
CA ALA A 187 1.28 27.95 20.01
C ALA A 187 1.33 29.43 19.63
N GLU A 188 2.46 29.89 19.08
CA GLU A 188 2.61 31.24 18.52
C GLU A 188 1.97 31.37 17.12
N ASN A 189 1.81 30.26 16.40
CA ASN A 189 1.26 30.25 15.05
C ASN A 189 -0.26 30.54 15.04
N PRO A 190 -0.74 31.53 14.27
CA PRO A 190 -2.16 31.85 14.15
C PRO A 190 -3.01 30.69 13.62
N GLU A 191 -2.45 29.84 12.74
CA GLU A 191 -3.12 28.67 12.16
C GLU A 191 -3.48 27.60 13.19
N LEU A 192 -2.84 27.61 14.36
CA LEU A 192 -3.04 26.63 15.42
C LEU A 192 -3.99 27.11 16.51
N ASN A 193 -4.73 28.20 16.29
CA ASN A 193 -5.78 28.71 17.20
C ASN A 193 -5.34 28.83 18.68
N LYS A 194 -4.08 29.21 18.94
CA LYS A 194 -3.48 29.26 20.30
C LYS A 194 -3.61 27.95 21.09
N ALA A 195 -3.60 26.81 20.39
CA ALA A 195 -3.63 25.50 21.04
C ALA A 195 -2.49 25.36 22.05
N LEU A 196 -2.73 24.63 23.14
CA LEU A 196 -1.73 24.35 24.15
C LEU A 196 -0.76 23.30 23.59
N VAL A 197 0.53 23.65 23.52
CA VAL A 197 1.56 22.80 22.88
C VAL A 197 2.47 22.16 23.91
N ARG A 198 2.74 22.84 25.03
CA ARG A 198 3.68 22.35 26.03
C ARG A 198 3.26 22.75 27.44
N VAL A 199 3.48 21.83 28.39
CA VAL A 199 3.38 22.05 29.83
C VAL A 199 4.74 21.77 30.45
N ASN A 200 5.30 22.76 31.13
CA ASN A 200 6.53 22.60 31.91
C ASN A 200 6.15 22.43 33.38
N VAL A 201 6.70 21.41 34.05
CA VAL A 201 6.47 21.16 35.47
C VAL A 201 7.81 21.24 36.20
N PHE A 202 7.84 21.93 37.34
CA PHE A 202 9.06 22.30 38.07
C PHE A 202 9.07 21.82 39.54
N LYS A 203 8.19 20.88 39.91
CA LYS A 203 7.96 20.49 41.31
C LYS A 203 9.19 19.86 41.97
N ASP A 204 9.60 18.67 41.52
CA ASP A 204 10.76 17.95 42.08
C ASP A 204 11.99 18.05 41.16
N HIS A 205 11.74 17.89 39.86
CA HIS A 205 12.71 18.06 38.79
C HIS A 205 12.00 18.63 37.57
N ARG A 206 12.76 19.06 36.56
CA ARG A 206 12.17 19.62 35.34
C ARG A 206 11.53 18.49 34.53
N GLN A 207 10.21 18.52 34.43
CA GLN A 207 9.43 17.60 33.59
C GLN A 207 8.74 18.41 32.50
N THR A 208 8.55 17.79 31.33
CA THR A 208 7.91 18.43 30.18
C THR A 208 6.93 17.48 29.52
N VAL A 209 5.71 17.97 29.30
CA VAL A 209 4.71 17.34 28.43
C VAL A 209 4.64 18.21 27.18
N GLN A 210 4.96 17.66 26.00
CA GLN A 210 4.95 18.43 24.77
C GLN A 210 4.31 17.69 23.60
N TYR A 211 3.58 18.45 22.79
CA TYR A 211 3.07 17.99 21.52
C TYR A 211 4.21 17.90 20.49
N ILE A 212 4.20 16.82 19.71
CA ILE A 212 5.01 16.68 18.51
C ILE A 212 4.14 16.25 17.32
N SER A 213 4.50 16.77 16.15
CA SER A 213 3.94 16.28 14.89
C SER A 213 4.32 14.81 14.69
N PRO A 214 3.42 13.95 14.21
CA PRO A 214 3.74 12.55 13.89
C PRO A 214 4.92 12.38 12.92
N SER A 215 5.20 13.40 12.10
CA SER A 215 6.30 13.38 11.13
C SER A 215 7.69 13.50 11.77
N ASP A 216 7.77 14.12 12.96
CA ASP A 216 9.03 14.48 13.62
C ASP A 216 9.46 13.45 14.67
N TRP A 217 9.37 12.17 14.30
CA TRP A 217 9.65 11.03 15.18
C TRP A 217 11.10 10.98 15.69
N GLN A 218 12.05 11.69 15.06
CA GLN A 218 13.46 11.69 15.49
C GLN A 218 13.64 12.31 16.88
N HIS A 219 12.78 13.26 17.28
CA HIS A 219 12.85 13.87 18.61
C HIS A 219 12.43 12.92 19.73
N LEU A 220 11.79 11.79 19.39
CA LEU A 220 11.35 10.78 20.35
C LEU A 220 12.49 9.89 20.88
N ALA A 221 13.71 10.04 20.39
CA ALA A 221 14.86 9.29 20.90
C ALA A 221 15.12 9.54 22.40
N GLN A 222 14.66 10.68 22.94
CA GLN A 222 14.78 11.07 24.35
C GLN A 222 13.48 10.89 25.15
N ALA A 223 12.44 10.30 24.54
CA ALA A 223 11.14 10.09 25.17
C ALA A 223 11.20 8.93 26.18
N GLU A 224 10.54 9.12 27.32
CA GLU A 224 10.28 8.04 28.29
C GLU A 224 8.87 7.48 28.14
N LEU A 225 7.92 8.36 27.79
CA LEU A 225 6.52 8.05 27.56
C LEU A 225 6.04 8.75 26.29
N LEU A 226 5.47 8.00 25.36
CA LEU A 226 4.75 8.53 24.20
C LEU A 226 3.26 8.22 24.32
N VAL A 227 2.45 9.25 24.12
CA VAL A 227 1.01 9.16 24.01
C VAL A 227 0.59 9.51 22.59
N VAL A 228 -0.10 8.57 21.91
CA VAL A 228 -0.66 8.77 20.57
C VAL A 228 -2.17 8.80 20.70
N ASP A 229 -2.80 9.96 20.49
CA ASP A 229 -4.26 10.07 20.40
C ASP A 229 -4.71 9.96 18.94
N GLU A 230 -5.85 9.31 18.71
CA GLU A 230 -6.38 8.96 17.39
C GLU A 230 -5.35 8.32 16.44
N ALA A 231 -4.68 7.28 16.92
CA ALA A 231 -3.67 6.54 16.15
C ALA A 231 -4.19 5.99 14.81
N ALA A 232 -5.50 5.70 14.71
CA ALA A 232 -6.16 5.27 13.48
C ALA A 232 -6.09 6.30 12.33
N ALA A 233 -5.99 7.59 12.66
CA ALA A 233 -5.92 8.66 11.67
C ALA A 233 -4.48 8.93 11.19
N ILE A 234 -3.48 8.30 11.80
CA ILE A 234 -2.07 8.43 11.42
C ILE A 234 -1.68 7.27 10.49
N PRO A 235 -0.94 7.54 9.39
CA PRO A 235 -0.42 6.50 8.51
C PRO A 235 0.34 5.39 9.25
N LEU A 236 0.02 4.12 8.96
CA LEU A 236 0.66 2.95 9.61
C LEU A 236 2.21 2.98 9.57
N PRO A 237 2.86 3.36 8.45
CA PRO A 237 4.32 3.44 8.41
C PRO A 237 4.90 4.48 9.38
N ILE A 238 4.16 5.57 9.65
CA ILE A 238 4.54 6.59 10.62
C ILE A 238 4.33 6.05 12.03
N VAL A 239 3.18 5.44 12.31
CA VAL A 239 2.90 4.81 13.62
C VAL A 239 3.99 3.78 13.97
N LYS A 240 4.43 2.95 13.01
CA LYS A 240 5.53 2.00 13.21
C LYS A 240 6.87 2.67 13.55
N LYS A 241 7.14 3.87 13.03
CA LYS A 241 8.34 4.66 13.39
C LYS A 241 8.22 5.36 14.74
N LEU A 242 6.99 5.68 15.16
CA LEU A 242 6.69 6.22 16.49
C LEU A 242 6.80 5.16 17.59
N LEU A 243 6.88 3.87 17.26
CA LEU A 243 7.07 2.80 18.23
C LEU A 243 8.56 2.58 18.52
N GLY A 244 9.08 3.31 19.52
CA GLY A 244 10.46 3.21 19.99
C GLY A 244 10.64 2.39 21.29
N PRO A 245 11.86 2.38 21.86
CA PRO A 245 12.20 1.68 23.11
C PRO A 245 11.76 2.47 24.35
N TYR A 246 10.48 2.85 24.40
CA TYR A 246 9.83 3.59 25.49
C TYR A 246 8.38 3.13 25.69
N LEU A 247 7.80 3.51 26.82
CA LEU A 247 6.41 3.21 27.14
C LEU A 247 5.51 3.95 26.15
N VAL A 248 4.58 3.23 25.49
CA VAL A 248 3.67 3.84 24.52
C VAL A 248 2.23 3.58 24.93
N LEU A 249 1.43 4.64 25.04
CA LEU A 249 -0.02 4.58 25.18
C LEU A 249 -0.64 5.01 23.85
N LEU A 250 -1.42 4.11 23.24
CA LEU A 250 -2.12 4.34 21.99
C LEU A 250 -3.62 4.45 22.28
N ALA A 251 -4.27 5.49 21.78
CA ALA A 251 -5.72 5.61 21.77
C ALA A 251 -6.23 5.58 20.33
N SER A 252 -7.32 4.85 20.09
CA SER A 252 -7.93 4.74 18.76
C SER A 252 -9.45 4.71 18.83
N THR A 253 -10.10 5.45 17.92
CA THR A 253 -11.53 5.29 17.62
C THR A 253 -11.79 4.01 16.81
N VAL A 254 -12.82 3.26 17.20
CA VAL A 254 -13.22 2.01 16.53
C VAL A 254 -14.53 2.19 15.77
N ASN A 255 -15.58 2.64 16.48
CA ASN A 255 -16.90 2.91 15.93
C ASN A 255 -17.17 4.42 15.99
N GLY A 256 -17.39 5.05 14.84
CA GLY A 256 -17.64 6.48 14.73
C GLY A 256 -17.71 6.98 13.29
N TYR A 257 -18.22 8.19 13.10
CA TYR A 257 -18.38 8.81 11.78
C TYR A 257 -17.09 9.34 11.16
N GLU A 258 -16.08 9.59 11.99
CA GLU A 258 -14.75 10.00 11.53
C GLU A 258 -13.93 8.76 11.15
N GLY A 259 -14.17 8.22 9.95
CA GLY A 259 -13.15 7.40 9.30
C GLY A 259 -12.77 6.12 10.05
N THR A 260 -13.68 5.16 10.23
CA THR A 260 -13.43 3.97 11.08
C THR A 260 -12.15 3.22 10.67
N GLY A 261 -11.10 3.34 11.49
CA GLY A 261 -9.80 2.67 11.33
C GLY A 261 -9.71 1.35 12.09
N ARG A 262 -10.81 0.63 12.34
CA ARG A 262 -10.78 -0.66 13.06
C ARG A 262 -9.90 -1.70 12.37
N ALA A 263 -9.92 -1.74 11.03
CA ALA A 263 -9.02 -2.60 10.27
C ALA A 263 -7.54 -2.24 10.53
N LEU A 264 -7.23 -0.96 10.76
CA LEU A 264 -5.91 -0.51 11.15
C LEU A 264 -5.59 -0.87 12.61
N SER A 265 -6.52 -0.64 13.54
CA SER A 265 -6.29 -0.97 14.95
C SER A 265 -6.07 -2.48 15.10
N LEU A 266 -6.86 -3.31 14.41
CA LEU A 266 -6.68 -4.77 14.38
C LEU A 266 -5.38 -5.18 13.69
N LYS A 267 -5.04 -4.63 12.52
CA LYS A 267 -3.76 -4.92 11.85
C LYS A 267 -2.56 -4.47 12.67
N LEU A 268 -2.62 -3.30 13.31
CA LEU A 268 -1.57 -2.79 14.18
C LEU A 268 -1.43 -3.67 15.41
N ILE A 269 -2.54 -4.05 16.04
CA ILE A 269 -2.57 -4.98 17.18
C ILE A 269 -2.01 -6.35 16.76
N GLU A 270 -2.39 -6.88 15.59
CA GLU A 270 -1.88 -8.14 15.06
C GLU A 270 -0.40 -8.08 14.69
N ASP A 271 0.06 -6.98 14.07
CA ASP A 271 1.47 -6.72 13.77
C ASP A 271 2.31 -6.62 15.06
N LEU A 272 1.77 -5.96 16.10
CA LEU A 272 2.37 -5.87 17.43
C LEU A 272 2.41 -7.24 18.12
N LYS A 273 1.34 -8.04 18.04
CA LYS A 273 1.26 -9.41 18.60
C LYS A 273 2.20 -10.40 17.90
N THR A 274 2.32 -10.31 16.59
CA THR A 274 3.13 -11.22 15.77
C THR A 274 4.58 -10.76 15.63
N GLY A 275 4.91 -9.55 16.10
CA GLY A 275 6.23 -8.94 15.98
C GLY A 275 6.67 -8.75 14.52
N LYS A 276 5.73 -8.66 13.57
CA LYS A 276 5.99 -8.46 12.14
C LYS A 276 6.03 -6.96 11.82
N GLY A 277 7.13 -6.50 11.21
CA GLY A 277 7.20 -5.15 10.65
C GLY A 277 7.62 -4.03 11.61
N ILE A 278 7.96 -4.32 12.87
CA ILE A 278 8.75 -3.38 13.68
C ILE A 278 10.22 -3.54 13.27
N GLY A 279 10.57 -2.91 12.14
CA GLY A 279 11.95 -2.84 11.66
C GLY A 279 12.85 -2.27 12.75
N ASN A 280 14.00 -2.90 12.96
CA ASN A 280 15.07 -2.54 13.91
C ASN A 280 14.76 -2.51 15.42
N ALA A 281 13.52 -2.53 15.90
CA ALA A 281 13.26 -2.60 17.35
C ALA A 281 13.56 -4.00 17.97
N LYS A 282 13.67 -5.05 17.14
CA LYS A 282 14.13 -6.39 17.59
C LYS A 282 15.60 -6.44 18.02
N LYS A 283 16.36 -5.34 17.89
CA LYS A 283 17.77 -5.23 18.33
C LYS A 283 17.95 -4.29 19.53
N GLY A 284 16.94 -4.14 20.38
CA GLY A 284 17.16 -3.70 21.76
C GLY A 284 17.75 -4.84 22.61
N PRO A 285 18.55 -4.58 23.66
CA PRO A 285 19.13 -5.61 24.52
C PRO A 285 18.11 -6.41 25.35
N THR A 286 16.82 -6.05 25.31
CA THR A 286 15.81 -6.46 26.30
C THR A 286 14.49 -6.89 25.67
N GLY A 287 14.33 -8.19 25.40
CA GLY A 287 13.02 -8.89 25.40
C GLY A 287 11.97 -8.49 24.35
N ASP A 288 10.91 -9.30 24.29
CA ASP A 288 9.73 -9.10 23.43
C ASP A 288 8.84 -7.97 24.00
N ARG A 289 8.33 -7.09 23.13
CA ARG A 289 7.51 -5.93 23.55
C ARG A 289 6.12 -6.42 23.95
N THR A 290 5.68 -6.14 25.18
CA THR A 290 4.37 -6.62 25.65
C THR A 290 3.24 -5.66 25.24
N LEU A 291 2.14 -6.21 24.74
CA LEU A 291 0.93 -5.46 24.37
C LEU A 291 -0.19 -5.75 25.39
N ARG A 292 -0.81 -4.70 25.92
CA ARG A 292 -2.05 -4.79 26.72
C ARG A 292 -3.16 -4.01 26.03
N GLU A 293 -4.25 -4.70 25.68
CA GLU A 293 -5.44 -4.10 25.09
C GLU A 293 -6.45 -3.71 26.17
N LEU A 294 -7.07 -2.55 25.99
CA LEU A 294 -8.13 -2.01 26.83
C LEU A 294 -9.26 -1.50 25.93
N SER A 295 -10.51 -1.67 26.35
CA SER A 295 -11.69 -1.12 25.68
C SER A 295 -12.52 -0.25 26.62
N LEU A 296 -13.15 0.79 26.07
CA LEU A 296 -14.20 1.56 26.78
C LEU A 296 -15.51 1.40 26.02
N GLU A 297 -16.54 0.91 26.71
CA GLU A 297 -17.86 0.65 26.12
C GLU A 297 -18.91 1.62 26.66
N GLU A 298 -18.80 2.04 27.92
CA GLU A 298 -19.77 2.90 28.59
C GLU A 298 -19.73 4.38 28.11
N PRO A 299 -20.85 4.95 27.60
CA PRO A 299 -20.92 6.36 27.21
C PRO A 299 -20.80 7.32 28.39
N ILE A 300 -20.22 8.49 28.13
CA ILE A 300 -20.17 9.58 29.14
C ILE A 300 -21.18 10.70 28.90
N ARG A 301 -21.84 10.73 27.74
CA ARG A 301 -22.77 11.82 27.33
C ARG A 301 -24.25 11.44 27.50
N TYR A 302 -24.55 10.16 27.48
CA TYR A 302 -25.89 9.58 27.51
C TYR A 302 -25.83 8.22 28.22
N ALA A 303 -26.99 7.63 28.51
CA ALA A 303 -27.09 6.37 29.20
C ALA A 303 -26.61 5.19 28.33
N PRO A 304 -26.09 4.10 28.94
CA PRO A 304 -25.77 2.88 28.20
C PRO A 304 -27.06 2.27 27.63
N GLY A 305 -26.98 1.77 26.38
CA GLY A 305 -28.13 1.14 25.71
C GLY A 305 -29.17 2.13 25.17
N ASP A 306 -28.78 3.38 24.88
CA ASP A 306 -29.66 4.38 24.28
C ASP A 306 -30.28 3.84 22.96
N PRO A 307 -31.61 3.74 22.85
CA PRO A 307 -32.28 3.22 21.67
C PRO A 307 -32.05 4.07 20.41
N VAL A 308 -31.80 5.37 20.55
CA VAL A 308 -31.46 6.25 19.43
C VAL A 308 -30.04 5.98 18.94
N GLU A 309 -29.08 5.73 19.84
CA GLU A 309 -27.73 5.29 19.47
C GLU A 309 -27.78 3.95 18.74
N ALA A 310 -28.53 2.98 19.27
CA ALA A 310 -28.67 1.66 18.65
C ALA A 310 -29.32 1.74 17.26
N TRP A 311 -30.40 2.51 17.11
CA TRP A 311 -31.05 2.77 15.82
C TRP A 311 -30.09 3.43 14.82
N LEU A 312 -29.37 4.47 15.24
CA LEU A 312 -28.43 5.18 14.38
C LEU A 312 -27.25 4.27 13.96
N GLY A 313 -26.77 3.44 14.88
CA GLY A 313 -25.74 2.44 14.63
C GLY A 313 -26.16 1.41 13.59
N GLN A 314 -27.41 0.94 13.65
CA GLN A 314 -27.99 0.02 12.67
C GLN A 314 -28.20 0.69 11.31
N LEU A 315 -28.82 1.88 11.29
CA LEU A 315 -29.11 2.63 10.06
C LEU A 315 -27.83 2.95 9.27
N LEU A 316 -26.81 3.49 9.94
CA LEU A 316 -25.52 3.83 9.32
C LEU A 316 -24.57 2.63 9.23
N CYS A 317 -24.99 1.45 9.70
CA CYS A 317 -24.20 0.23 9.76
C CYS A 317 -22.81 0.42 10.42
N LEU A 318 -22.74 1.23 11.49
CA LEU A 318 -21.47 1.55 12.17
C LEU A 318 -20.88 0.32 12.89
N ASP A 319 -21.72 -0.64 13.26
CA ASP A 319 -21.32 -1.90 13.89
C ASP A 319 -20.76 -2.92 12.89
N ALA A 320 -20.80 -2.62 11.60
CA ALA A 320 -20.32 -3.49 10.53
C ALA A 320 -18.81 -3.74 10.58
N ALA A 321 -18.08 -3.11 11.52
CA ALA A 321 -16.66 -3.35 11.71
C ALA A 321 -16.34 -4.78 12.22
N GLN A 322 -17.33 -5.57 12.66
CA GLN A 322 -17.19 -7.01 12.92
C GLN A 322 -17.63 -7.83 11.71
N VAL A 323 -16.68 -8.44 11.00
CA VAL A 323 -17.01 -9.30 9.86
C VAL A 323 -17.58 -10.63 10.38
N PRO A 324 -18.79 -11.03 9.96
CA PRO A 324 -19.36 -12.33 10.33
C PRO A 324 -18.41 -13.46 9.90
N LYS A 325 -18.17 -14.42 10.78
CA LYS A 325 -17.33 -15.58 10.44
C LYS A 325 -18.00 -16.40 9.35
N LEU A 326 -17.27 -16.70 8.28
CA LEU A 326 -17.70 -17.64 7.25
C LEU A 326 -17.90 -19.03 7.83
N ARG A 327 -18.96 -19.73 7.38
CA ARG A 327 -19.16 -21.14 7.71
C ARG A 327 -18.07 -21.98 7.00
N MET A 328 -17.03 -22.38 7.74
CA MET A 328 -15.84 -23.06 7.19
C MET A 328 -16.07 -24.49 6.67
N SER A 329 -17.28 -25.05 6.69
CA SER A 329 -17.50 -26.48 6.43
C SER A 329 -17.30 -26.88 4.96
N SER A 330 -17.41 -25.96 4.00
CA SER A 330 -17.01 -26.19 2.60
C SER A 330 -16.96 -24.86 1.83
N LEU A 331 -15.78 -24.23 1.76
CA LEU A 331 -15.57 -23.10 0.86
C LEU A 331 -15.44 -23.64 -0.57
N PRO A 332 -16.28 -23.18 -1.52
CA PRO A 332 -16.20 -23.59 -2.92
C PRO A 332 -14.92 -23.07 -3.57
N LEU A 333 -14.51 -23.70 -4.67
CA LEU A 333 -13.40 -23.21 -5.47
C LEU A 333 -13.76 -21.83 -6.05
N PRO A 334 -12.79 -20.90 -6.21
CA PRO A 334 -13.08 -19.58 -6.78
C PRO A 334 -13.83 -19.65 -8.12
N ALA A 335 -13.48 -20.63 -8.97
CA ALA A 335 -14.09 -20.84 -10.28
C ALA A 335 -15.57 -21.29 -10.24
N GLU A 336 -16.05 -21.83 -9.12
CA GLU A 336 -17.46 -22.25 -8.94
C GLU A 336 -18.34 -21.10 -8.45
N CYS A 337 -17.73 -20.00 -8.02
CA CYS A 337 -18.44 -18.83 -7.54
C CYS A 337 -18.93 -18.00 -8.73
N SER A 338 -20.09 -17.37 -8.59
CA SER A 338 -20.69 -16.53 -9.64
C SER A 338 -20.89 -15.10 -9.16
N LEU A 339 -20.74 -14.16 -10.10
CA LEU A 339 -20.93 -12.73 -9.87
C LEU A 339 -22.39 -12.33 -10.11
N PHE A 340 -22.96 -11.60 -9.16
CA PHE A 340 -24.32 -11.06 -9.22
C PHE A 340 -24.32 -9.54 -9.18
N LEU A 341 -25.24 -8.93 -9.93
CA LEU A 341 -25.59 -7.53 -9.85
C LEU A 341 -26.61 -7.32 -8.72
N VAL A 342 -26.34 -6.36 -7.84
CA VAL A 342 -27.24 -6.04 -6.72
C VAL A 342 -28.17 -4.92 -7.16
N ASN A 343 -29.47 -5.17 -7.08
CA ASN A 343 -30.48 -4.14 -7.32
C ASN A 343 -30.53 -3.18 -6.11
N ARG A 344 -30.20 -1.91 -6.35
CA ARG A 344 -30.11 -0.89 -5.30
C ARG A 344 -31.47 -0.54 -4.70
N ASP A 345 -32.54 -0.53 -5.50
CA ASP A 345 -33.89 -0.24 -5.02
C ASP A 345 -34.33 -1.30 -4.02
N ALA A 346 -34.07 -2.58 -4.35
CA ALA A 346 -34.36 -3.70 -3.47
C ALA A 346 -33.46 -3.72 -2.22
N LEU A 347 -32.19 -3.34 -2.36
CA LEU A 347 -31.22 -3.30 -1.27
C LEU A 347 -31.58 -2.24 -0.21
N PHE A 348 -31.99 -1.05 -0.63
CA PHE A 348 -32.30 0.08 0.26
C PHE A 348 -33.79 0.17 0.64
N SER A 349 -34.60 -0.83 0.31
CA SER A 349 -36.04 -0.92 0.63
C SER A 349 -36.38 -1.10 2.12
N TYR A 350 -35.36 -1.23 3.00
CA TYR A 350 -35.51 -1.46 4.44
C TYR A 350 -36.29 -2.74 4.81
N HIS A 351 -36.15 -3.80 4.01
CA HIS A 351 -36.63 -5.15 4.37
C HIS A 351 -35.61 -5.89 5.26
N GLU A 352 -36.06 -6.73 6.20
CA GLU A 352 -35.18 -7.42 7.17
C GLU A 352 -34.04 -8.21 6.49
N ALA A 353 -34.35 -8.92 5.40
CA ALA A 353 -33.35 -9.67 4.65
C ALA A 353 -32.37 -8.75 3.90
N SER A 354 -32.86 -7.64 3.35
CA SER A 354 -32.05 -6.64 2.64
C SER A 354 -31.12 -5.89 3.60
N GLU A 355 -31.58 -5.56 4.82
CA GLU A 355 -30.76 -4.95 5.86
C GLU A 355 -29.65 -5.89 6.34
N LYS A 356 -29.95 -7.17 6.56
CA LYS A 356 -28.92 -8.18 6.88
C LYS A 356 -27.90 -8.31 5.75
N PHE A 357 -28.34 -8.26 4.50
CA PHE A 357 -27.45 -8.33 3.33
C PHE A 357 -26.60 -7.06 3.17
N LEU A 358 -27.20 -5.88 3.31
CA LEU A 358 -26.53 -4.58 3.32
C LEU A 358 -25.48 -4.51 4.42
N PHE A 359 -25.81 -4.98 5.63
CA PHE A 359 -24.88 -5.05 6.75
C PHE A 359 -23.67 -5.95 6.44
N LYS A 360 -23.90 -7.16 5.87
CA LYS A 360 -22.80 -8.04 5.43
C LYS A 360 -21.91 -7.38 4.38
N MET A 361 -22.50 -6.73 3.38
CA MET A 361 -21.77 -6.04 2.32
C MET A 361 -20.97 -4.84 2.86
N MET A 362 -21.60 -4.00 3.68
CA MET A 362 -20.94 -2.84 4.30
C MET A 362 -19.84 -3.28 5.26
N SER A 363 -20.02 -4.40 5.96
CA SER A 363 -18.99 -4.98 6.82
C SER A 363 -17.73 -5.33 6.05
N LEU A 364 -17.88 -5.91 4.86
CA LEU A 364 -16.76 -6.19 3.97
C LEU A 364 -16.05 -4.90 3.54
N PHE A 365 -16.80 -3.89 3.06
CA PHE A 365 -16.21 -2.61 2.66
C PHE A 365 -15.48 -1.91 3.82
N VAL A 366 -16.06 -1.92 5.02
CA VAL A 366 -15.43 -1.33 6.20
C VAL A 366 -14.15 -2.07 6.59
N SER A 367 -14.13 -3.39 6.43
CA SER A 367 -12.98 -4.24 6.79
C SER A 367 -11.79 -4.13 5.82
N SER A 368 -12.04 -3.87 4.53
CA SER A 368 -10.98 -3.87 3.51
C SER A 368 -10.33 -2.49 3.32
N HIS A 369 -11.05 -1.41 3.60
CA HIS A 369 -10.59 -0.03 3.35
C HIS A 369 -9.94 0.63 4.58
N TYR A 370 -8.91 1.45 4.34
CA TYR A 370 -8.15 2.15 5.38
C TYR A 370 -8.99 3.19 6.14
N LYS A 371 -9.87 3.92 5.44
CA LYS A 371 -10.74 4.95 5.99
C LYS A 371 -12.07 4.93 5.26
N ASN A 372 -13.16 4.86 6.03
CA ASN A 372 -14.54 4.85 5.50
C ASN A 372 -15.33 6.00 6.11
N SER A 373 -16.14 6.67 5.29
CA SER A 373 -17.06 7.69 5.78
C SER A 373 -18.49 7.14 5.74
N PRO A 374 -19.35 7.47 6.71
CA PRO A 374 -20.78 7.14 6.61
C PRO A 374 -21.43 7.70 5.34
N ASN A 375 -20.89 8.80 4.79
CA ASN A 375 -21.35 9.38 3.52
C ASN A 375 -21.15 8.43 2.32
N ASP A 376 -20.29 7.42 2.44
CA ASP A 376 -20.12 6.40 1.42
C ASP A 376 -21.42 5.60 1.19
N LEU A 377 -22.23 5.42 2.25
CA LEU A 377 -23.52 4.75 2.14
C LEU A 377 -24.51 5.57 1.32
N LEU A 378 -24.52 6.89 1.52
CA LEU A 378 -25.30 7.83 0.72
C LEU A 378 -24.85 7.79 -0.76
N LEU A 379 -23.54 7.74 -1.00
CA LEU A 379 -22.99 7.63 -2.35
C LEU A 379 -23.42 6.32 -3.03
N MET A 380 -23.40 5.19 -2.31
CA MET A 380 -23.84 3.90 -2.85
C MET A 380 -25.35 3.84 -3.13
N ALA A 381 -26.15 4.55 -2.33
CA ALA A 381 -27.60 4.59 -2.46
C ALA A 381 -28.07 5.52 -3.59
N ASP A 382 -27.67 6.78 -3.54
CA ASP A 382 -28.36 7.84 -4.30
C ASP A 382 -27.66 8.18 -5.63
N ALA A 383 -26.36 7.89 -5.77
CA ALA A 383 -25.61 8.31 -6.95
C ALA A 383 -25.86 7.37 -8.15
N PRO A 384 -26.47 7.85 -9.25
CA PRO A 384 -26.97 7.01 -10.34
C PRO A 384 -25.88 6.19 -11.04
N ALA A 385 -24.68 6.77 -11.20
CA ALA A 385 -23.54 6.15 -11.87
C ALA A 385 -22.93 4.95 -11.13
N HIS A 386 -23.32 4.69 -9.87
CA HIS A 386 -22.75 3.61 -9.08
C HIS A 386 -23.49 2.29 -9.26
N HIS A 387 -22.74 1.20 -9.44
CA HIS A 387 -23.24 -0.16 -9.48
C HIS A 387 -22.52 -1.03 -8.45
N LEU A 388 -23.24 -2.01 -7.90
CA LEU A 388 -22.74 -2.92 -6.87
C LEU A 388 -22.76 -4.35 -7.41
N LEU A 389 -21.62 -5.01 -7.36
CA LEU A 389 -21.46 -6.41 -7.74
C LEU A 389 -20.99 -7.23 -6.53
N VAL A 390 -21.49 -8.45 -6.41
CA VAL A 390 -21.13 -9.36 -5.31
C VAL A 390 -20.79 -10.74 -5.87
N LEU A 391 -19.72 -11.34 -5.35
CA LEU A 391 -19.37 -12.72 -5.64
C LEU A 391 -19.95 -13.63 -4.55
N LEU A 392 -20.79 -14.56 -4.95
CA LEU A 392 -21.48 -15.50 -4.06
C LEU A 392 -21.03 -16.95 -4.34
N PRO A 393 -21.04 -17.82 -3.32
CA PRO A 393 -20.91 -19.25 -3.54
C PRO A 393 -22.08 -19.78 -4.38
N PRO A 394 -21.94 -20.96 -5.03
CA PRO A 394 -23.04 -21.58 -5.74
C PRO A 394 -24.22 -21.79 -4.77
N ILE A 395 -25.40 -21.37 -5.19
CA ILE A 395 -26.63 -21.46 -4.41
C ILE A 395 -27.25 -22.82 -4.71
N ASP A 396 -27.36 -23.69 -3.71
CA ASP A 396 -28.06 -24.96 -3.85
C ASP A 396 -29.55 -24.69 -4.04
N ALA A 397 -30.05 -24.81 -5.27
CA ALA A 397 -31.45 -24.59 -5.62
C ALA A 397 -32.45 -25.60 -4.99
N GLY A 398 -31.97 -26.52 -4.15
CA GLY A 398 -32.74 -27.61 -3.55
C GLY A 398 -33.05 -27.47 -2.05
N SER A 399 -32.51 -26.46 -1.35
CA SER A 399 -32.84 -26.22 0.07
C SER A 399 -33.95 -25.17 0.19
N GLU A 400 -35.14 -25.60 0.60
CA GLU A 400 -36.32 -24.73 0.82
C GLU A 400 -36.12 -23.73 1.99
N THR A 401 -35.05 -23.86 2.77
CA THR A 401 -34.62 -22.83 3.71
C THR A 401 -33.88 -21.73 2.94
N ALA A 402 -34.57 -20.64 2.64
CA ALA A 402 -34.03 -19.40 2.08
C ALA A 402 -33.00 -18.76 3.04
N GLU A 403 -31.85 -19.40 3.25
CA GLU A 403 -30.73 -18.81 3.96
C GLU A 403 -30.07 -17.76 3.07
N LEU A 404 -29.86 -16.55 3.62
CA LEU A 404 -29.18 -15.46 2.92
C LEU A 404 -27.75 -15.87 2.54
N PRO A 405 -27.37 -15.77 1.25
CA PRO A 405 -26.04 -16.18 0.80
C PRO A 405 -24.95 -15.38 1.50
N GLU A 406 -23.79 -16.01 1.70
CA GLU A 406 -22.61 -15.35 2.24
C GLU A 406 -21.92 -14.54 1.13
N VAL A 407 -21.66 -13.26 1.39
CA VAL A 407 -20.94 -12.39 0.45
C VAL A 407 -19.44 -12.65 0.61
N LEU A 408 -18.79 -13.17 -0.45
CA LEU A 408 -17.35 -13.48 -0.42
C LEU A 408 -16.51 -12.26 -0.83
N VAL A 409 -16.95 -11.59 -1.90
CA VAL A 409 -16.32 -10.38 -2.45
C VAL A 409 -17.41 -9.38 -2.81
N ALA A 410 -17.20 -8.10 -2.50
CA ALA A 410 -18.06 -7.00 -2.94
C ALA A 410 -17.23 -6.00 -3.77
N ILE A 411 -17.79 -5.56 -4.90
CA ILE A 411 -17.17 -4.60 -5.81
C ILE A 411 -18.14 -3.43 -6.03
N GLN A 412 -17.63 -2.22 -5.85
CA GLN A 412 -18.35 -0.98 -6.18
C GLN A 412 -17.72 -0.37 -7.44
N ILE A 413 -18.55 -0.16 -8.45
CA ILE A 413 -18.17 0.44 -9.73
C ILE A 413 -18.87 1.79 -9.89
N CYS A 414 -18.22 2.74 -10.54
CA CYS A 414 -18.77 4.02 -10.94
C CYS A 414 -18.58 4.18 -12.46
N MET A 415 -19.64 4.51 -13.17
CA MET A 415 -19.62 4.77 -14.62
C MET A 415 -19.18 6.21 -14.86
N GLU A 416 -18.10 6.41 -15.62
CA GLU A 416 -17.47 7.71 -15.86
C GLU A 416 -17.19 7.92 -17.35
N GLY A 417 -17.11 9.19 -17.78
CA GLY A 417 -16.69 9.54 -19.14
C GLY A 417 -17.84 10.01 -20.03
N ALA A 418 -17.67 9.88 -21.35
CA ALA A 418 -18.56 10.45 -22.37
C ALA A 418 -18.82 11.97 -22.16
N LEU A 419 -17.78 12.71 -21.75
CA LEU A 419 -17.89 14.14 -21.48
C LEU A 419 -18.10 14.93 -22.77
N SER A 420 -18.89 16.01 -22.68
CA SER A 420 -19.10 16.89 -23.82
C SER A 420 -17.78 17.59 -24.22
N GLN A 421 -17.52 17.71 -25.52
CA GLN A 421 -16.30 18.39 -26.00
C GLN A 421 -16.19 19.84 -25.51
N GLU A 422 -17.33 20.51 -25.32
CA GLU A 422 -17.39 21.87 -24.79
C GLU A 422 -16.96 21.93 -23.32
N SER A 423 -17.42 21.00 -22.49
CA SER A 423 -17.03 20.89 -21.08
C SER A 423 -15.55 20.59 -20.92
N VAL A 424 -15.00 19.66 -21.72
CA VAL A 424 -13.57 19.34 -21.73
C VAL A 424 -12.73 20.58 -22.06
N LYS A 425 -13.09 21.29 -23.13
CA LYS A 425 -12.39 22.53 -23.53
C LYS A 425 -12.56 23.65 -22.50
N ALA A 426 -13.72 23.77 -21.86
CA ALA A 426 -13.98 24.75 -20.82
C ALA A 426 -13.16 24.47 -19.56
N SER A 427 -13.05 23.20 -19.14
CA SER A 427 -12.22 22.79 -18.00
C SER A 427 -10.74 23.06 -18.26
N LEU A 428 -10.22 22.72 -19.44
CA LEU A 428 -8.83 23.01 -19.79
C LEU A 428 -8.53 24.52 -19.77
N LYS A 429 -9.48 25.36 -20.17
CA LYS A 429 -9.34 26.83 -20.15
C LYS A 429 -9.49 27.44 -18.76
N ARG A 430 -10.39 26.92 -17.92
CA ARG A 430 -10.78 27.52 -16.62
C ARG A 430 -10.15 26.82 -15.41
N GLY A 431 -9.55 25.64 -15.59
CA GLY A 431 -9.03 24.80 -14.51
C GLY A 431 -10.11 24.22 -13.58
N LEU A 432 -11.38 24.31 -13.95
CA LEU A 432 -12.50 23.83 -13.13
C LEU A 432 -12.57 22.30 -13.20
N ARG A 433 -12.64 21.66 -12.04
CA ARG A 433 -12.92 20.22 -11.89
C ARG A 433 -14.33 20.06 -11.34
N PRO A 434 -15.34 19.77 -12.18
CA PRO A 434 -16.64 19.40 -11.66
C PRO A 434 -16.54 18.09 -10.87
N SER A 435 -17.43 17.93 -9.89
CA SER A 435 -17.50 16.74 -9.03
C SER A 435 -17.96 15.51 -9.82
N GLY A 436 -17.45 14.32 -9.47
CA GLY A 436 -17.86 13.04 -10.05
C GLY A 436 -16.74 12.30 -10.80
N ASP A 437 -16.46 12.71 -12.04
CA ASP A 437 -15.62 11.98 -13.01
C ASP A 437 -14.11 12.07 -12.73
N LEU A 438 -13.60 11.29 -11.78
CA LEU A 438 -12.21 11.42 -11.33
C LEU A 438 -11.19 11.10 -12.44
N ILE A 439 -11.36 9.98 -13.15
CA ILE A 439 -10.37 9.50 -14.12
C ILE A 439 -10.35 10.38 -15.37
N PRO A 440 -11.49 10.67 -16.04
CA PRO A 440 -11.52 11.55 -17.21
C PRO A 440 -10.90 12.93 -16.94
N TRP A 441 -11.24 13.57 -15.82
CA TRP A 441 -10.69 14.90 -15.48
C TRP A 441 -9.19 14.86 -15.17
N THR A 442 -8.74 13.87 -14.40
CA THR A 442 -7.32 13.78 -14.02
C THR A 442 -6.43 13.53 -15.23
N LEU A 443 -6.83 12.61 -16.12
CA LEU A 443 -6.02 12.25 -17.29
C LEU A 443 -6.06 13.32 -18.38
N THR A 444 -7.24 13.90 -18.64
CA THR A 444 -7.37 15.00 -19.61
C THR A 444 -6.54 16.21 -19.19
N GLN A 445 -6.48 16.55 -17.90
CA GLN A 445 -5.63 17.63 -17.41
C GLN A 445 -4.14 17.28 -17.40
N HIS A 446 -3.77 16.04 -17.09
CA HIS A 446 -2.37 15.62 -17.01
C HIS A 446 -1.71 15.48 -18.40
N PHE A 447 -2.45 14.98 -19.38
CA PHE A 447 -1.99 14.77 -20.75
C PHE A 447 -2.40 15.88 -21.72
N LEU A 448 -3.28 16.81 -21.30
CA LEU A 448 -3.83 17.88 -22.14
C LEU A 448 -4.44 17.35 -23.45
N HIS A 449 -5.08 16.19 -23.38
CA HIS A 449 -5.62 15.46 -24.53
C HIS A 449 -7.15 15.51 -24.56
N ASP A 450 -7.72 16.24 -25.52
CA ASP A 450 -9.17 16.45 -25.66
C ASP A 450 -9.96 15.15 -25.93
N GLY A 451 -9.31 14.14 -26.50
CA GLY A 451 -9.98 12.90 -26.93
C GLY A 451 -10.25 11.89 -25.81
N PHE A 452 -9.53 11.93 -24.68
CA PHE A 452 -9.70 10.91 -23.64
C PHE A 452 -10.99 11.11 -22.83
N GLY A 453 -11.35 12.36 -22.53
CA GLY A 453 -12.58 12.66 -21.80
C GLY A 453 -13.87 12.24 -22.51
N GLN A 454 -13.81 12.01 -23.82
CA GLN A 454 -14.94 11.53 -24.63
C GLN A 454 -15.16 10.01 -24.56
N LEU A 455 -14.14 9.25 -24.14
CA LEU A 455 -14.26 7.81 -23.99
C LEU A 455 -15.17 7.47 -22.81
N SER A 456 -15.89 6.36 -22.90
CA SER A 456 -16.69 5.83 -21.80
C SER A 456 -15.88 4.80 -21.00
N GLY A 457 -15.97 4.87 -19.68
CA GLY A 457 -15.24 3.96 -18.82
C GLY A 457 -15.94 3.62 -17.52
N ALA A 458 -15.51 2.54 -16.90
CA ALA A 458 -15.93 2.18 -15.55
C ALA A 458 -14.76 2.32 -14.58
N ARG A 459 -14.96 3.05 -13.48
CA ARG A 459 -14.03 3.10 -12.36
C ARG A 459 -14.43 2.10 -11.29
N ILE A 460 -13.55 1.15 -10.99
CA ILE A 460 -13.64 0.35 -9.77
C ILE A 460 -13.27 1.25 -8.60
N VAL A 461 -14.27 1.64 -7.81
CA VAL A 461 -14.10 2.52 -6.65
C VAL A 461 -13.61 1.71 -5.46
N ARG A 462 -14.21 0.53 -5.23
CA ARG A 462 -13.90 -0.35 -4.11
C ARG A 462 -13.93 -1.81 -4.50
N ILE A 463 -13.02 -2.58 -3.94
CA ILE A 463 -13.05 -4.04 -3.94
C ILE A 463 -12.76 -4.53 -2.52
N ALA A 464 -13.65 -5.36 -2.01
CA ALA A 464 -13.60 -5.87 -0.65
C ALA A 464 -13.70 -7.38 -0.66
N THR A 465 -12.64 -8.06 -0.21
CA THR A 465 -12.63 -9.50 0.03
C THR A 465 -12.76 -9.78 1.51
N HIS A 466 -13.50 -10.82 1.86
CA HIS A 466 -13.53 -11.30 3.25
C HIS A 466 -12.10 -11.57 3.78
N PRO A 467 -11.72 -11.08 4.99
CA PRO A 467 -10.35 -11.21 5.51
C PRO A 467 -9.79 -12.65 5.49
N SER A 468 -10.61 -13.65 5.84
CA SER A 468 -10.21 -15.06 5.83
C SER A 468 -10.02 -15.68 4.43
N LEU A 469 -10.41 -14.97 3.36
CA LEU A 469 -10.30 -15.41 1.96
C LEU A 469 -9.21 -14.67 1.18
N GLN A 470 -8.50 -13.73 1.84
CA GLN A 470 -7.36 -13.05 1.23
C GLN A 470 -6.31 -14.06 0.77
N ARG A 471 -5.65 -13.76 -0.36
CA ARG A 471 -4.62 -14.61 -0.99
C ARG A 471 -5.11 -15.96 -1.56
N LYS A 472 -6.42 -16.24 -1.57
CA LYS A 472 -7.00 -17.44 -2.20
C LYS A 472 -7.52 -17.24 -3.63
N GLY A 473 -7.46 -16.02 -4.17
CA GLY A 473 -7.79 -15.73 -5.58
C GLY A 473 -9.25 -15.31 -5.88
N TYR A 474 -10.15 -15.27 -4.88
CA TYR A 474 -11.56 -14.88 -5.10
C TYR A 474 -11.74 -13.49 -5.73
N ALA A 475 -10.96 -12.48 -5.32
CA ALA A 475 -11.02 -11.16 -5.94
C ALA A 475 -10.55 -11.16 -7.39
N SER A 476 -9.52 -11.94 -7.73
CA SER A 476 -9.04 -12.04 -9.11
C SER A 476 -10.11 -12.67 -10.00
N GLU A 477 -10.82 -13.67 -9.50
CA GLU A 477 -11.94 -14.28 -10.21
C GLU A 477 -13.12 -13.32 -10.37
N ALA A 478 -13.47 -12.56 -9.31
CA ALA A 478 -14.53 -11.56 -9.39
C ALA A 478 -14.23 -10.46 -10.44
N VAL A 479 -12.98 -9.97 -10.50
CA VAL A 479 -12.55 -9.00 -11.52
C VAL A 479 -12.57 -9.62 -12.92
N LYS A 480 -12.15 -10.88 -13.06
CA LYS A 480 -12.20 -11.60 -14.33
C LYS A 480 -13.63 -11.76 -14.85
N GLN A 481 -14.57 -12.20 -14.01
CA GLN A 481 -15.98 -12.33 -14.38
C GLN A 481 -16.62 -10.97 -14.70
N MET A 482 -16.27 -9.92 -13.95
CA MET A 482 -16.74 -8.56 -14.21
C MET A 482 -16.25 -8.04 -15.57
N ILE A 483 -14.98 -8.27 -15.93
CA ILE A 483 -14.45 -7.88 -17.24
C ILE A 483 -15.13 -8.69 -18.35
N ALA A 484 -15.28 -9.99 -18.15
CA ALA A 484 -16.00 -10.85 -19.10
C ALA A 484 -17.46 -10.40 -19.29
N TRP A 485 -18.13 -9.91 -18.24
CA TRP A 485 -19.47 -9.33 -18.29
C TRP A 485 -19.52 -8.07 -19.17
N PHE A 486 -18.56 -7.16 -19.02
CA PHE A 486 -18.47 -5.97 -19.89
C PHE A 486 -18.08 -6.32 -21.34
N GLU A 487 -17.34 -7.41 -21.56
CA GLU A 487 -16.90 -7.86 -22.88
C GLU A 487 -17.93 -8.74 -23.62
N GLN A 488 -19.08 -9.07 -23.00
CA GLN A 488 -20.11 -9.89 -23.65
C GLN A 488 -20.57 -9.27 -24.97
N LYS A 489 -20.77 -10.11 -26.00
CA LYS A 489 -21.17 -9.68 -27.35
C LYS A 489 -22.61 -9.18 -27.46
N THR A 490 -23.48 -9.62 -26.54
CA THR A 490 -24.87 -9.14 -26.37
C THR A 490 -24.89 -7.84 -25.57
N ARG A 491 -24.14 -6.82 -26.00
CA ARG A 491 -24.25 -5.48 -25.42
C ARG A 491 -25.56 -4.85 -25.91
N GLY A 492 -26.62 -5.05 -25.13
CA GLY A 492 -27.85 -4.27 -25.24
C GLY A 492 -27.83 -3.03 -24.34
N GLY A 493 -26.64 -2.55 -23.96
CA GLY A 493 -26.47 -1.37 -23.12
C GLY A 493 -26.84 -0.10 -23.88
N ALA A 494 -27.37 0.89 -23.18
CA ALA A 494 -27.63 2.19 -23.79
C ALA A 494 -26.29 2.92 -24.07
N SER A 495 -26.25 3.72 -25.13
CA SER A 495 -25.16 4.67 -25.31
C SER A 495 -25.15 5.66 -24.14
N PHE A 496 -23.97 6.07 -23.64
CA PHE A 496 -23.89 7.09 -22.58
C PHE A 496 -24.61 8.37 -23.05
N GLY A 497 -25.71 8.74 -22.38
CA GLY A 497 -26.50 9.94 -22.71
C GLY A 497 -27.85 9.66 -23.39
N GLU A 498 -28.11 8.44 -23.85
CA GLU A 498 -29.49 7.98 -24.07
C GLU A 498 -29.98 7.36 -22.76
N ASP A 499 -31.08 7.89 -22.22
CA ASP A 499 -31.75 7.38 -21.01
C ASP A 499 -31.62 5.83 -20.94
N GLY A 500 -30.83 5.34 -19.98
CA GLY A 500 -30.87 3.93 -19.58
C GLY A 500 -32.33 3.51 -19.31
N PRO A 501 -32.66 2.20 -19.34
CA PRO A 501 -34.03 1.72 -19.44
C PRO A 501 -34.91 2.47 -18.46
N ARG A 502 -35.75 3.38 -19.01
CA ARG A 502 -36.65 4.22 -18.23
C ARG A 502 -37.42 3.31 -17.31
N SER A 503 -37.09 3.34 -16.02
CA SER A 503 -37.99 2.86 -14.98
C SER A 503 -39.33 3.52 -15.28
N LYS A 504 -40.33 2.70 -15.61
CA LYS A 504 -41.67 3.19 -15.92
C LYS A 504 -42.03 4.15 -14.79
N LYS A 505 -42.14 5.44 -15.11
CA LYS A 505 -42.76 6.43 -14.22
C LYS A 505 -44.06 5.80 -13.73
N SER A 506 -44.12 5.41 -12.46
CA SER A 506 -45.40 5.26 -11.79
C SER A 506 -46.08 6.61 -11.98
N LYS A 507 -47.23 6.60 -12.66
CA LYS A 507 -48.08 7.78 -12.74
C LYS A 507 -48.24 8.30 -11.32
N GLY A 508 -47.83 9.54 -11.08
CA GLY A 508 -48.13 10.23 -9.83
C GLY A 508 -49.64 10.12 -9.59
N GLY A 509 -49.98 9.52 -8.45
CA GLY A 509 -51.34 9.58 -7.93
C GLY A 509 -51.72 11.03 -7.71
N ASP A 510 -52.97 11.36 -8.03
CA ASP A 510 -53.56 12.68 -7.83
C ASP A 510 -53.27 13.22 -6.42
N ALA A 511 -52.73 14.42 -6.35
CA ALA A 511 -52.54 15.19 -5.13
C ALA A 511 -53.89 15.73 -4.61
N SER A 512 -54.78 14.84 -4.15
CA SER A 512 -56.04 15.22 -3.51
C SER A 512 -56.58 14.24 -2.46
N THR A 513 -55.77 13.31 -1.96
CA THR A 513 -56.13 12.45 -0.82
C THR A 513 -55.32 12.86 0.42
N GLY A 514 -56.02 13.16 1.52
CA GLY A 514 -55.40 13.65 2.75
C GLY A 514 -54.43 12.65 3.39
N LEU A 515 -53.37 13.19 4.02
CA LEU A 515 -52.28 12.49 4.74
C LEU A 515 -52.72 11.41 5.75
N HIS A 516 -54.01 11.34 6.11
CA HIS A 516 -54.53 10.42 7.13
C HIS A 516 -54.88 9.02 6.60
N GLU A 517 -54.83 8.76 5.29
CA GLU A 517 -55.22 7.48 4.69
C GLU A 517 -54.16 6.86 3.75
N GLU A 518 -52.93 7.36 3.73
CA GLU A 518 -51.85 6.73 2.95
C GLU A 518 -51.26 5.52 3.69
N GLU A 519 -51.80 4.33 3.43
CA GLU A 519 -51.07 3.09 3.67
C GLU A 519 -49.92 3.00 2.64
N LEU A 520 -48.69 3.23 3.11
CA LEU A 520 -47.45 2.93 2.37
C LEU A 520 -47.38 1.42 2.09
N ALA A 521 -48.04 0.97 1.04
CA ALA A 521 -47.87 -0.38 0.53
C ALA A 521 -46.44 -0.52 -0.04
N PRO A 522 -45.71 -1.61 0.25
CA PRO A 522 -44.41 -1.85 -0.36
C PRO A 522 -44.57 -1.86 -1.88
N ARG A 523 -43.84 -0.98 -2.57
CA ARG A 523 -43.68 -1.02 -4.04
C ARG A 523 -43.28 -2.45 -4.43
N GLU A 524 -43.80 -3.00 -5.53
CA GLU A 524 -43.34 -4.31 -6.02
C GLU A 524 -41.81 -4.27 -6.17
N VAL A 525 -41.11 -4.96 -5.26
CA VAL A 525 -39.66 -4.86 -5.15
C VAL A 525 -39.06 -5.83 -6.17
N PRO A 526 -38.19 -5.38 -7.08
CA PRO A 526 -37.46 -6.27 -7.97
C PRO A 526 -36.58 -7.26 -7.16
N PRO A 527 -36.15 -8.38 -7.76
CA PRO A 527 -35.25 -9.30 -7.06
C PRO A 527 -33.97 -8.58 -6.60
N LEU A 528 -33.51 -8.90 -5.40
CA LEU A 528 -32.31 -8.28 -4.82
C LEU A 528 -31.03 -8.58 -5.62
N LEU A 529 -30.95 -9.78 -6.19
CA LEU A 529 -29.80 -10.31 -6.89
C LEU A 529 -30.19 -10.71 -8.30
N GLU A 530 -29.44 -10.22 -9.27
CA GLU A 530 -29.59 -10.56 -10.68
C GLU A 530 -28.29 -11.19 -11.19
N ALA A 531 -28.36 -12.34 -11.86
CA ALA A 531 -27.16 -13.01 -12.35
C ALA A 531 -26.55 -12.21 -13.51
N THR A 532 -25.24 -11.94 -13.44
CA THR A 532 -24.52 -11.19 -14.51
C THR A 532 -24.48 -11.93 -15.85
N ALA A 533 -24.75 -13.25 -15.85
CA ALA A 533 -24.90 -14.03 -17.09
C ALA A 533 -26.21 -13.72 -17.83
N GLU A 534 -27.24 -13.24 -17.13
CA GLU A 534 -28.59 -13.02 -17.67
C GLU A 534 -28.85 -11.55 -18.00
N VAL A 535 -28.18 -10.64 -17.29
CA VAL A 535 -28.36 -9.20 -17.44
C VAL A 535 -27.23 -8.61 -18.29
N PRO A 536 -27.53 -7.96 -19.43
CA PRO A 536 -26.50 -7.29 -20.22
C PRO A 536 -25.92 -6.08 -19.47
N PRO A 537 -24.67 -5.67 -19.76
CA PRO A 537 -24.08 -4.49 -19.16
C PRO A 537 -24.92 -3.24 -19.48
N PRO A 538 -25.06 -2.29 -18.53
CA PRO A 538 -25.94 -1.14 -18.69
C PRO A 538 -25.48 -0.15 -19.76
N TYR A 539 -24.17 -0.09 -20.02
CA TYR A 539 -23.56 0.85 -20.97
C TYR A 539 -22.43 0.18 -21.74
N ASP A 540 -22.17 0.69 -22.95
CA ASP A 540 -20.97 0.36 -23.72
C ASP A 540 -19.75 1.09 -23.17
N LEU A 541 -18.71 0.31 -22.87
CA LEU A 541 -17.48 0.77 -22.22
C LEU A 541 -16.24 0.53 -23.08
N ASP A 542 -15.35 1.53 -23.10
CA ASP A 542 -14.05 1.45 -23.76
C ASP A 542 -12.94 0.97 -22.81
N TYR A 543 -13.00 1.37 -21.54
CA TYR A 543 -11.97 1.05 -20.55
C TYR A 543 -12.51 0.79 -19.15
N VAL A 544 -11.74 0.07 -18.34
CA VAL A 544 -11.94 -0.06 -16.90
C VAL A 544 -10.73 0.51 -16.17
N GLY A 545 -10.97 1.38 -15.20
CA GLY A 545 -9.96 2.03 -14.39
C GLY A 545 -10.10 1.73 -12.90
N THR A 546 -9.03 1.95 -12.15
CA THR A 546 -9.04 1.92 -10.69
C THR A 546 -8.16 3.03 -10.13
N SER A 547 -8.52 3.54 -8.95
CA SER A 547 -7.73 4.54 -8.23
C SER A 547 -7.54 4.13 -6.77
N PHE A 548 -6.29 4.01 -6.32
CA PHE A 548 -5.98 3.56 -4.97
C PHE A 548 -4.62 4.10 -4.47
N GLY A 549 -4.36 4.00 -3.16
CA GLY A 549 -3.06 4.32 -2.58
C GLY A 549 -2.01 3.25 -2.93
N LEU A 550 -0.89 3.67 -3.52
CA LEU A 550 0.09 2.77 -4.10
C LEU A 550 0.79 1.92 -3.01
N THR A 551 0.44 0.64 -2.95
CA THR A 551 1.13 -0.39 -2.17
C THR A 551 1.55 -1.53 -3.07
N TYR A 552 2.61 -2.26 -2.69
CA TYR A 552 3.13 -3.37 -3.50
C TYR A 552 2.08 -4.48 -3.73
N GLU A 553 1.32 -4.84 -2.70
CA GLU A 553 0.34 -5.93 -2.77
C GLU A 553 -0.83 -5.59 -3.70
N LEU A 554 -1.38 -4.37 -3.59
CA LEU A 554 -2.47 -3.93 -4.46
C LEU A 554 -1.98 -3.71 -5.89
N PHE A 555 -0.81 -3.12 -6.08
CA PHE A 555 -0.25 -2.91 -7.42
C PHE A 555 -0.05 -4.25 -8.17
N GLU A 556 0.53 -5.24 -7.50
CA GLU A 556 0.75 -6.57 -8.08
C GLU A 556 -0.58 -7.30 -8.35
N PHE A 557 -1.58 -7.14 -7.49
CA PHE A 557 -2.94 -7.67 -7.73
C PHE A 557 -3.54 -7.14 -9.02
N TRP A 558 -3.49 -5.82 -9.23
CA TRP A 558 -4.05 -5.20 -10.43
C TRP A 558 -3.22 -5.50 -11.68
N ARG A 559 -1.89 -5.52 -11.57
CA ARG A 559 -0.99 -5.89 -12.67
C ARG A 559 -1.27 -7.30 -13.19
N ARG A 560 -1.46 -8.27 -12.29
CA ARG A 560 -1.87 -9.65 -12.65
C ARG A 560 -3.26 -9.73 -13.28
N SER A 561 -4.10 -8.75 -13.00
CA SER A 561 -5.45 -8.63 -13.59
C SER A 561 -5.44 -7.85 -14.91
N GLY A 562 -4.27 -7.56 -15.50
CA GLY A 562 -4.13 -6.89 -16.79
C GLY A 562 -4.24 -5.36 -16.76
N PHE A 563 -4.22 -4.73 -15.58
CA PHE A 563 -4.26 -3.27 -15.46
C PHE A 563 -2.85 -2.67 -15.60
N ARG A 564 -2.77 -1.54 -16.30
CA ARG A 564 -1.51 -0.84 -16.64
C ARG A 564 -1.49 0.55 -15.98
N PRO A 565 -0.35 0.98 -15.40
CA PRO A 565 -0.26 2.27 -14.73
C PRO A 565 -0.18 3.43 -15.70
N VAL A 566 -0.95 4.47 -15.41
CA VAL A 566 -1.07 5.66 -16.28
C VAL A 566 -0.76 6.96 -15.53
N TYR A 567 -1.05 7.02 -14.23
CA TYR A 567 -0.82 8.22 -13.45
C TYR A 567 -0.49 7.89 -11.99
N LEU A 568 0.45 8.66 -11.41
CA LEU A 568 0.81 8.59 -10.00
C LEU A 568 0.99 10.01 -9.47
N ARG A 569 0.23 10.35 -8.43
CA ARG A 569 0.29 11.69 -7.80
C ARG A 569 1.58 11.86 -7.01
N GLN A 570 2.29 12.99 -7.18
CA GLN A 570 3.57 13.24 -6.51
C GLN A 570 3.41 13.58 -5.02
N GLN A 571 2.31 14.23 -4.64
CA GLN A 571 2.02 14.50 -3.23
C GLN A 571 1.32 13.30 -2.60
N PRO A 572 1.84 12.75 -1.49
CA PRO A 572 1.15 11.69 -0.75
C PRO A 572 -0.11 12.24 -0.10
N HIS A 573 -1.10 11.39 0.07
CA HIS A 573 -2.32 11.76 0.77
C HIS A 573 -2.05 11.90 2.27
N ALA A 574 -2.49 13.00 2.90
CA ALA A 574 -2.18 13.29 4.31
C ALA A 574 -2.66 12.19 5.28
N ALA A 575 -3.80 11.57 5.00
CA ALA A 575 -4.36 10.54 5.88
C ALA A 575 -3.67 9.17 5.77
N THR A 576 -3.21 8.76 4.58
CA THR A 576 -2.63 7.41 4.38
C THR A 576 -1.11 7.42 4.27
N GLY A 577 -0.52 8.59 3.95
CA GLY A 577 0.90 8.71 3.60
C GLY A 577 1.26 8.07 2.27
N GLU A 578 0.27 7.59 1.49
CA GLU A 578 0.46 6.88 0.23
C GLU A 578 0.17 7.79 -0.97
N HIS A 579 0.80 7.49 -2.11
CA HIS A 579 0.57 8.20 -3.36
C HIS A 579 -0.60 7.57 -4.11
N SER A 580 -1.56 8.38 -4.55
CA SER A 580 -2.69 7.89 -5.34
C SER A 580 -2.24 7.52 -6.75
N CYS A 581 -2.50 6.27 -7.15
CA CYS A 581 -2.19 5.71 -8.46
C CYS A 581 -3.49 5.46 -9.24
N ILE A 582 -3.47 5.71 -10.55
CA ILE A 582 -4.54 5.34 -11.49
C ILE A 582 -3.98 4.29 -12.45
N LEU A 583 -4.66 3.15 -12.50
CA LEU A 583 -4.39 2.08 -13.47
C LEU A 583 -5.59 1.93 -14.40
N LEU A 584 -5.33 1.66 -15.68
CA LEU A 584 -6.35 1.43 -16.70
C LEU A 584 -6.14 0.07 -17.38
N ARG A 585 -7.25 -0.53 -17.82
CA ARG A 585 -7.30 -1.68 -18.69
C ARG A 585 -8.27 -1.38 -19.84
N THR A 586 -7.86 -1.68 -21.06
CA THR A 586 -8.69 -1.61 -22.26
C THR A 586 -9.66 -2.79 -22.29
N LEU A 587 -10.88 -2.56 -22.77
CA LEU A 587 -11.84 -3.63 -23.05
C LEU A 587 -11.83 -3.97 -24.55
N ALA A 588 -12.18 -5.20 -24.89
CA ALA A 588 -12.28 -5.61 -26.28
C ALA A 588 -13.36 -4.78 -27.02
N PRO A 589 -13.07 -4.21 -28.21
CA PRO A 589 -14.05 -3.41 -28.96
C PRO A 589 -15.15 -4.29 -29.56
N LEU A 590 -16.39 -3.79 -29.61
CA LEU A 590 -17.55 -4.46 -30.24
C LEU A 590 -17.46 -4.49 -31.78
N GLU A 591 -16.94 -3.42 -32.39
CA GLU A 591 -17.03 -3.17 -33.84
C GLU A 591 -15.68 -2.88 -34.51
N GLY A 592 -14.56 -3.28 -33.88
CA GLY A 592 -13.21 -3.04 -34.43
C GLY A 592 -12.71 -1.60 -34.33
N ASP A 593 -13.45 -0.70 -33.69
CA ASP A 593 -13.02 0.68 -33.43
C ASP A 593 -12.26 0.73 -32.08
N ALA A 594 -11.00 0.29 -32.09
CA ALA A 594 -10.12 0.28 -30.93
C ALA A 594 -9.63 1.71 -30.59
N ARG A 595 -10.54 2.64 -30.28
CA ARG A 595 -10.19 4.05 -30.00
C ARG A 595 -9.38 4.23 -28.72
N ALA A 596 -9.64 3.42 -27.70
CA ALA A 596 -9.02 3.57 -26.38
C ALA A 596 -7.62 2.97 -26.28
N GLU A 597 -7.35 1.87 -27.00
CA GLU A 597 -6.08 1.16 -26.94
C GLU A 597 -4.85 2.00 -27.32
N PRO A 598 -4.80 2.69 -28.48
CA PRO A 598 -3.63 3.49 -28.84
C PRO A 598 -3.42 4.67 -27.88
N VAL A 599 -4.50 5.24 -27.33
CA VAL A 599 -4.43 6.35 -26.38
C VAL A 599 -3.86 5.88 -25.04
N ILE A 600 -4.35 4.75 -24.53
CA ILE A 600 -3.87 4.18 -23.26
C ILE A 600 -2.43 3.70 -23.39
N ASP A 601 -2.04 3.10 -24.52
CA ASP A 601 -0.67 2.68 -24.78
C ASP A 601 0.30 3.85 -24.78
N HIS A 602 -0.07 4.94 -25.45
CA HIS A 602 0.69 6.19 -25.42
C HIS A 602 0.84 6.72 -23.98
N PHE A 603 -0.25 6.72 -23.20
CA PHE A 603 -0.22 7.19 -21.81
C PHE A 603 0.66 6.31 -20.91
N VAL A 604 0.62 4.99 -21.06
CA VAL A 604 1.47 4.05 -20.30
C VAL A 604 2.94 4.27 -20.63
N ALA A 605 3.28 4.44 -21.91
CA ALA A 605 4.66 4.66 -22.32
C ALA A 605 5.20 6.01 -21.83
N ASP A 606 4.40 7.09 -21.90
CA ASP A 606 4.78 8.40 -21.35
C ASP A 606 4.86 8.39 -19.82
N PHE A 607 3.92 7.69 -19.15
CA PHE A 607 3.96 7.48 -17.71
C PHE A 607 5.26 6.83 -17.25
N ARG A 608 5.73 5.76 -17.93
CA ARG A 608 6.98 5.08 -17.60
C ARG A 608 8.18 6.02 -17.67
N LEU A 609 8.28 6.84 -18.72
CA LEU A 609 9.35 7.83 -18.88
C LEU A 609 9.29 8.92 -17.79
N ARG A 610 8.10 9.45 -17.50
CA ARG A 610 7.91 10.43 -16.42
C ARG A 610 8.24 9.83 -15.05
N PHE A 611 7.82 8.59 -14.80
CA PHE A 611 8.07 7.88 -13.55
C PHE A 611 9.56 7.71 -13.30
N LEU A 612 10.33 7.27 -14.31
CA LEU A 612 11.79 7.18 -14.21
C LEU A 612 12.45 8.51 -13.82
N ARG A 613 11.98 9.63 -14.38
CA ARG A 613 12.47 10.98 -14.04
C ARG A 613 12.01 11.46 -12.65
N LEU A 614 10.89 10.95 -12.14
CA LEU A 614 10.35 11.30 -10.83
C LEU A 614 10.89 10.41 -9.69
N LEU A 615 11.51 9.27 -10.02
CA LEU A 615 12.15 8.37 -9.04
C LEU A 615 13.25 9.05 -8.23
N GLN A 616 13.97 10.03 -8.81
CA GLN A 616 15.01 10.78 -8.11
C GLN A 616 14.45 11.82 -7.12
N GLY A 617 13.16 12.17 -7.22
CA GLY A 617 12.54 13.22 -6.43
C GLY A 617 11.51 12.65 -5.45
N PRO A 618 10.19 12.87 -5.67
CA PRO A 618 9.13 12.48 -4.73
C PRO A 618 9.12 10.98 -4.38
N PHE A 619 9.56 10.11 -5.30
CA PHE A 619 9.50 8.65 -5.15
C PHE A 619 10.84 8.01 -4.75
N SER A 620 11.84 8.82 -4.36
CA SER A 620 13.17 8.34 -3.94
C SER A 620 13.11 7.38 -2.74
N LYS A 621 12.17 7.62 -1.82
CA LYS A 621 11.97 6.82 -0.60
C LYS A 621 11.05 5.61 -0.80
N HIS A 622 10.56 5.34 -2.00
CA HIS A 622 9.70 4.17 -2.24
C HIS A 622 10.49 2.86 -2.12
N PRO A 623 9.86 1.78 -1.61
CA PRO A 623 10.49 0.47 -1.59
C PRO A 623 10.96 0.06 -2.99
N THR A 624 12.21 -0.38 -3.10
CA THR A 624 12.84 -0.72 -4.39
C THR A 624 12.02 -1.75 -5.18
N ARG A 625 11.44 -2.73 -4.47
CA ARG A 625 10.59 -3.78 -5.06
C ARG A 625 9.33 -3.22 -5.74
N LEU A 626 8.72 -2.19 -5.15
CA LEU A 626 7.56 -1.49 -5.71
C LEU A 626 7.97 -0.65 -6.92
N ALA A 627 9.06 0.11 -6.82
CA ALA A 627 9.58 0.90 -7.93
C ALA A 627 9.88 0.01 -9.15
N LEU A 628 10.52 -1.14 -8.93
CA LEU A 628 10.81 -2.11 -9.98
C LEU A 628 9.53 -2.64 -10.66
N SER A 629 8.49 -2.96 -9.90
CA SER A 629 7.24 -3.44 -10.48
C SER A 629 6.52 -2.38 -11.31
N VAL A 630 6.64 -1.10 -10.95
CA VAL A 630 6.01 0.02 -11.69
C VAL A 630 6.79 0.37 -12.95
N VAL A 631 8.12 0.34 -12.91
CA VAL A 631 8.97 0.61 -14.09
C VAL A 631 8.77 -0.44 -15.19
N ASP A 632 8.50 -1.68 -14.79
CA ASP A 632 8.35 -2.84 -15.68
C ASP A 632 9.58 -2.99 -16.60
N PRO A 633 10.75 -3.40 -16.06
CA PRO A 633 11.97 -3.54 -16.85
C PRO A 633 11.82 -4.61 -17.94
N PRO A 634 12.65 -4.58 -18.99
CA PRO A 634 12.64 -5.62 -20.01
C PRO A 634 12.83 -7.02 -19.40
N PRO A 635 12.20 -8.07 -19.96
CA PRO A 635 12.22 -9.42 -19.41
C PRO A 635 13.64 -9.99 -19.34
N ALA A 636 13.93 -10.72 -18.26
CA ALA A 636 15.22 -11.37 -18.05
C ALA A 636 15.39 -12.61 -18.94
N ASP A 637 16.64 -13.06 -19.13
CA ASP A 637 17.04 -14.18 -20.02
C ASP A 637 16.22 -15.49 -19.89
N ASN A 638 15.54 -15.70 -18.75
CA ASN A 638 14.91 -16.97 -18.40
C ASN A 638 13.37 -16.95 -18.40
N VAL A 639 12.73 -15.85 -18.84
CA VAL A 639 11.27 -15.77 -18.94
C VAL A 639 10.90 -15.83 -20.42
N VAL A 640 10.44 -17.01 -20.87
CA VAL A 640 9.68 -17.11 -22.12
C VAL A 640 8.37 -16.37 -21.87
N PRO A 641 7.98 -15.38 -22.69
CA PRO A 641 6.65 -14.78 -22.58
C PRO A 641 5.62 -15.91 -22.67
N GLU A 642 4.78 -16.09 -21.65
CA GLU A 642 3.73 -17.13 -21.67
C GLU A 642 2.69 -16.86 -22.78
N ASP A 643 2.64 -15.63 -23.29
CA ASP A 643 1.81 -15.20 -24.41
C ASP A 643 2.70 -14.71 -25.57
N ALA A 644 2.89 -15.55 -26.60
CA ALA A 644 3.57 -15.17 -27.84
C ALA A 644 2.75 -14.20 -28.71
N ASP A 645 1.48 -13.96 -28.33
CA ASP A 645 0.50 -13.13 -29.04
C ASP A 645 0.28 -11.74 -28.40
N ALA A 646 0.99 -11.41 -27.31
CA ALA A 646 0.90 -10.07 -26.73
C ALA A 646 1.67 -9.07 -27.61
N GLU A 647 0.95 -8.13 -28.25
CA GLU A 647 1.55 -7.06 -29.03
C GLU A 647 2.68 -6.37 -28.24
N SER A 648 3.82 -6.19 -28.90
CA SER A 648 4.98 -5.56 -28.28
C SER A 648 4.58 -4.17 -27.78
N PRO A 649 4.84 -3.82 -26.50
CA PRO A 649 4.39 -2.55 -25.94
C PRO A 649 4.90 -1.39 -26.78
N VAL A 650 4.01 -0.44 -27.09
CA VAL A 650 4.34 0.74 -27.91
C VAL A 650 5.47 1.51 -27.25
N GLU A 651 6.66 1.48 -27.85
CA GLU A 651 7.83 2.22 -27.35
C GLU A 651 7.88 3.60 -28.01
N ILE A 652 7.81 4.66 -27.19
CA ILE A 652 7.92 6.05 -27.67
C ILE A 652 9.33 6.38 -28.15
N GLN A 653 10.35 5.71 -27.60
CA GLN A 653 11.75 6.02 -27.86
C GLN A 653 12.40 5.00 -28.78
N GLN A 654 13.10 5.48 -29.80
CA GLN A 654 13.87 4.63 -30.70
C GLN A 654 15.06 3.96 -29.98
N PRO A 655 15.47 2.77 -30.46
CA PRO A 655 16.65 2.08 -29.95
C PRO A 655 17.89 2.96 -30.06
N LEU A 656 18.84 2.74 -29.15
CA LEU A 656 20.01 3.58 -29.00
C LEU A 656 20.96 3.39 -30.20
N THR A 657 21.24 4.47 -30.92
CA THR A 657 22.33 4.54 -31.90
C THR A 657 23.59 5.08 -31.24
N ALA A 658 24.75 4.80 -31.82
CA ALA A 658 26.02 5.30 -31.30
C ALA A 658 26.13 6.84 -31.34
N ALA A 659 25.55 7.49 -32.37
CA ALA A 659 25.37 8.95 -32.39
C ALA A 659 24.49 9.47 -31.25
N SER A 660 23.39 8.77 -30.91
CA SER A 660 22.55 9.15 -29.77
C SER A 660 23.23 8.89 -28.43
N LEU A 661 24.01 7.82 -28.29
CA LEU A 661 24.79 7.51 -27.10
C LEU A 661 25.80 8.64 -26.79
N LEU A 662 26.50 9.15 -27.80
CA LEU A 662 27.48 10.24 -27.66
C LEU A 662 26.87 11.60 -27.29
N GLN A 663 25.54 11.76 -27.39
CA GLN A 663 24.84 12.95 -26.85
C GLN A 663 24.71 12.89 -25.32
N PHE A 664 24.74 11.69 -24.73
CA PHE A 664 24.56 11.49 -23.29
C PHE A 664 25.87 11.18 -22.56
N LEU A 665 26.81 10.48 -23.21
CA LEU A 665 28.07 10.03 -22.61
C LEU A 665 29.25 10.35 -23.53
N SER A 666 30.33 10.87 -22.96
CA SER A 666 31.57 11.10 -23.71
C SER A 666 32.33 9.79 -23.95
N ARG A 667 33.29 9.80 -24.89
CA ARG A 667 34.20 8.66 -25.13
C ARG A 667 35.02 8.31 -23.88
N ASP A 668 35.41 9.32 -23.10
CA ASP A 668 36.16 9.14 -21.86
C ASP A 668 35.29 8.51 -20.76
N ASP A 669 34.00 8.83 -20.71
CA ASP A 669 33.05 8.21 -19.77
C ASP A 669 32.86 6.71 -20.06
N ILE A 670 32.78 6.36 -21.34
CA ILE A 670 32.69 4.95 -21.76
C ILE A 670 33.98 4.21 -21.40
N HIS A 671 35.15 4.86 -21.53
CA HIS A 671 36.42 4.28 -21.10
C HIS A 671 36.50 4.10 -19.57
N ARG A 672 36.06 5.09 -18.78
CA ARG A 672 35.96 4.98 -17.31
C ARG A 672 35.08 3.81 -16.90
N LEU A 673 33.94 3.65 -17.57
CA LEU A 673 33.00 2.56 -17.35
C LEU A 673 33.62 1.19 -17.69
N GLU A 674 34.44 1.10 -18.74
CA GLU A 674 35.18 -0.11 -19.10
C GLU A 674 36.20 -0.50 -18.02
N GLN A 675 36.98 0.47 -17.53
CA GLN A 675 37.95 0.23 -16.44
C GLN A 675 37.25 -0.21 -15.16
N TYR A 676 36.07 0.34 -14.87
CA TYR A 676 35.23 -0.10 -13.76
C TYR A 676 34.71 -1.53 -13.94
N GLY A 677 34.23 -1.89 -15.15
CA GLY A 677 33.85 -3.27 -15.48
C GLY A 677 34.99 -4.27 -15.26
N LYS A 678 36.25 -3.84 -15.51
CA LYS A 678 37.47 -4.62 -15.25
C LYS A 678 37.90 -4.62 -13.76
N ASN A 679 37.14 -3.99 -12.88
CA ASN A 679 37.45 -3.77 -11.45
C ASN A 679 38.78 -3.03 -11.21
N LEU A 680 39.22 -2.17 -12.14
CA LEU A 680 40.44 -1.37 -12.03
C LEU A 680 40.20 0.02 -11.41
N VAL A 681 38.93 0.43 -11.34
CA VAL A 681 38.48 1.75 -10.89
C VAL A 681 37.42 1.57 -9.80
N GLU A 682 37.38 2.47 -8.82
CA GLU A 682 36.39 2.45 -7.74
C GLU A 682 35.03 3.00 -8.18
N TYR A 683 33.97 2.58 -7.48
CA TYR A 683 32.58 2.99 -7.77
C TYR A 683 32.36 4.51 -7.79
N ALA A 684 33.05 5.25 -6.92
CA ALA A 684 32.92 6.71 -6.84
C ALA A 684 33.24 7.43 -8.15
N LEU A 685 34.09 6.84 -9.00
CA LEU A 685 34.50 7.38 -10.30
C LEU A 685 33.52 7.05 -11.44
N VAL A 686 32.44 6.32 -11.19
CA VAL A 686 31.40 6.03 -12.20
C VAL A 686 30.02 6.52 -11.75
N LEU A 687 29.88 6.98 -10.49
CA LEU A 687 28.62 7.39 -9.89
C LEU A 687 27.86 8.45 -10.71
N ASP A 688 28.56 9.35 -11.39
CA ASP A 688 28.02 10.35 -12.31
C ASP A 688 27.39 9.76 -13.58
N ILE A 689 27.88 8.61 -14.03
CA ILE A 689 27.46 7.93 -15.27
C ILE A 689 26.26 6.99 -15.02
N VAL A 690 26.16 6.42 -13.81
CA VAL A 690 25.14 5.40 -13.46
C VAL A 690 23.70 5.87 -13.74
N PRO A 691 23.25 7.09 -13.37
CA PRO A 691 21.87 7.52 -13.59
C PRO A 691 21.48 7.56 -15.07
N THR A 692 22.40 8.03 -15.91
CA THR A 692 22.22 8.11 -17.37
C THR A 692 22.06 6.70 -17.96
N LEU A 693 22.96 5.77 -17.62
CA LEU A 693 22.89 4.39 -18.10
C LEU A 693 21.64 3.66 -17.60
N ALA A 694 21.28 3.84 -16.33
CA ALA A 694 20.08 3.27 -15.76
C ALA A 694 18.83 3.74 -16.52
N THR A 695 18.75 5.04 -16.82
CA THR A 695 17.62 5.62 -17.57
C THR A 695 17.56 5.07 -18.99
N LEU A 696 18.69 4.98 -19.70
CA LEU A 696 18.73 4.45 -21.07
C LEU A 696 18.33 2.97 -21.15
N PHE A 697 18.77 2.15 -20.19
CA PHE A 697 18.38 0.75 -20.11
C PHE A 697 16.90 0.57 -19.74
N LEU A 698 16.44 1.25 -18.68
CA LEU A 698 15.07 1.10 -18.16
C LEU A 698 14.01 1.71 -19.08
N SER A 699 14.38 2.68 -19.93
CA SER A 699 13.55 3.19 -21.03
C SER A 699 13.50 2.25 -22.25
N ARG A 700 14.07 1.05 -22.14
CA ARG A 700 14.11 0.00 -23.18
C ARG A 700 14.86 0.37 -24.47
N ARG A 701 15.70 1.41 -24.44
CA ARG A 701 16.53 1.80 -25.60
C ARG A 701 17.69 0.84 -25.89
N MET A 702 17.95 -0.13 -25.01
CA MET A 702 19.02 -1.14 -25.15
C MET A 702 18.43 -2.57 -25.19
N PRO A 703 17.72 -2.96 -26.26
CA PRO A 703 16.98 -4.23 -26.31
C PRO A 703 17.88 -5.47 -26.30
N GLU A 704 19.15 -5.35 -26.71
CA GLU A 704 20.11 -6.47 -26.72
C GLU A 704 20.60 -6.85 -25.31
N VAL A 705 20.47 -5.95 -24.32
CA VAL A 705 20.97 -6.18 -22.97
C VAL A 705 19.90 -6.83 -22.11
N ARG A 706 20.24 -7.97 -21.50
CA ARG A 706 19.38 -8.65 -20.53
C ARG A 706 20.05 -8.71 -19.17
N LEU A 707 19.33 -8.22 -18.16
CA LEU A 707 19.74 -8.19 -16.75
C LEU A 707 18.80 -9.06 -15.92
N SER A 708 19.30 -9.60 -14.80
CA SER A 708 18.44 -10.32 -13.86
C SER A 708 17.52 -9.37 -13.09
N THR A 709 16.41 -9.87 -12.57
CA THR A 709 15.45 -9.05 -11.79
C THR A 709 16.12 -8.32 -10.62
N LEU A 710 17.07 -8.98 -9.93
CA LEU A 710 17.82 -8.37 -8.83
C LEU A 710 18.81 -7.30 -9.34
N GLN A 711 19.44 -7.51 -10.50
CA GLN A 711 20.30 -6.49 -11.13
C GLN A 711 19.48 -5.27 -11.56
N CYS A 712 18.30 -5.46 -12.14
CA CYS A 712 17.38 -4.37 -12.45
C CYS A 712 16.93 -3.61 -11.18
N ALA A 713 16.64 -4.34 -10.09
CA ALA A 713 16.26 -3.74 -8.82
C ALA A 713 17.37 -2.84 -8.26
N ILE A 714 18.61 -3.32 -8.29
CA ILE A 714 19.78 -2.55 -7.85
C ILE A 714 19.98 -1.33 -8.75
N LEU A 715 19.83 -1.49 -10.07
CA LEU A 715 19.97 -0.39 -11.03
C LEU A 715 18.91 0.70 -10.83
N VAL A 716 17.67 0.33 -10.50
CA VAL A 716 16.60 1.27 -10.15
C VAL A 716 16.93 2.01 -8.84
N ALA A 717 17.33 1.28 -7.79
CA ALA A 717 17.61 1.89 -6.49
C ALA A 717 18.80 2.88 -6.53
N ILE A 718 19.86 2.51 -7.23
CA ILE A 718 21.10 3.27 -7.24
C ILE A 718 21.08 4.32 -8.34
N GLY A 719 20.69 3.92 -9.56
CA GLY A 719 20.69 4.79 -10.72
C GLY A 719 19.54 5.78 -10.74
N CYS A 720 18.33 5.38 -10.34
CA CYS A 720 17.14 6.22 -10.43
C CYS A 720 16.66 6.79 -9.08
N GLN A 721 16.83 6.08 -7.97
CA GLN A 721 16.43 6.57 -6.63
C GLN A 721 17.58 7.19 -5.83
N HIS A 722 18.83 7.08 -6.32
CA HIS A 722 20.05 7.59 -5.67
C HIS A 722 20.26 7.10 -4.22
N ARG A 723 19.86 5.86 -3.94
CA ARG A 723 20.03 5.25 -2.62
C ARG A 723 21.43 4.67 -2.44
N THR A 724 21.87 4.62 -1.18
CA THR A 724 23.15 4.02 -0.81
C THR A 724 23.06 2.49 -0.80
N PHE A 725 24.18 1.81 -1.02
CA PHE A 725 24.23 0.34 -0.96
C PHE A 725 23.83 -0.20 0.42
N ASP A 726 24.08 0.54 1.50
CA ASP A 726 23.70 0.14 2.86
C ASP A 726 22.18 0.17 3.07
N GLU A 727 21.51 1.19 2.54
CA GLU A 727 20.04 1.26 2.54
C GLU A 727 19.42 0.14 1.70
N VAL A 728 19.99 -0.13 0.52
CA VAL A 728 19.52 -1.20 -0.37
C VAL A 728 19.79 -2.58 0.25
N ALA A 729 20.91 -2.75 0.95
CA ALA A 729 21.24 -3.96 1.72
C ALA A 729 20.20 -4.26 2.81
N GLN A 730 19.70 -3.23 3.48
CA GLN A 730 18.63 -3.37 4.47
C GLN A 730 17.30 -3.80 3.83
N ASP A 731 16.94 -3.21 2.68
CA ASP A 731 15.72 -3.55 1.95
C ASP A 731 15.68 -5.02 1.49
N PHE A 732 16.80 -5.51 0.94
CA PHE A 732 16.91 -6.88 0.42
C PHE A 732 17.36 -7.91 1.46
N ASN A 733 17.65 -7.47 2.69
CA ASN A 733 18.22 -8.30 3.76
C ASN A 733 19.45 -9.10 3.29
N ALA A 734 20.34 -8.43 2.54
CA ALA A 734 21.51 -9.02 1.91
C ALA A 734 22.77 -8.20 2.20
N PRO A 735 23.97 -8.80 2.28
CA PRO A 735 25.21 -8.04 2.50
C PRO A 735 25.50 -7.05 1.35
N ALA A 736 25.90 -5.83 1.69
CA ALA A 736 26.23 -4.79 0.69
C ALA A 736 27.31 -5.22 -0.32
N SER A 737 28.26 -6.06 0.10
CA SER A 737 29.31 -6.61 -0.77
C SER A 737 28.77 -7.49 -1.91
N GLN A 738 27.71 -8.25 -1.65
CA GLN A 738 27.06 -9.07 -2.66
C GLN A 738 26.30 -8.21 -3.68
N LEU A 739 25.65 -7.14 -3.22
CA LEU A 739 24.94 -6.19 -4.07
C LEU A 739 25.91 -5.44 -4.99
N LEU A 740 27.06 -5.01 -4.46
CA LEU A 740 28.15 -4.42 -5.26
C LEU A 740 28.64 -5.38 -6.35
N ALA A 741 28.84 -6.66 -6.03
CA ALA A 741 29.27 -7.64 -7.03
C ALA A 741 28.24 -7.84 -8.16
N LEU A 742 26.95 -7.81 -7.84
CA LEU A 742 25.87 -7.90 -8.84
C LEU A 742 25.76 -6.63 -9.68
N PHE A 743 25.96 -5.48 -9.06
CA PHE A 743 26.02 -4.18 -9.72
C PHE A 743 27.19 -4.13 -10.72
N ASN A 744 28.41 -4.53 -10.34
CA ASN A 744 29.56 -4.58 -11.26
C ASN A 744 29.27 -5.45 -12.48
N LYS A 745 28.63 -6.61 -12.30
CA LYS A 745 28.22 -7.48 -13.41
C LYS A 745 27.21 -6.81 -14.34
N ALA A 746 26.26 -6.04 -13.81
CA ALA A 746 25.29 -5.30 -14.62
C ALA A 746 25.98 -4.17 -15.40
N MET A 747 26.86 -3.40 -14.75
CA MET A 747 27.62 -2.32 -15.41
C MET A 747 28.55 -2.85 -16.50
N HIS A 748 29.18 -4.01 -16.31
CA HIS A 748 29.98 -4.67 -17.34
C HIS A 748 29.15 -5.09 -18.57
N LYS A 749 27.91 -5.56 -18.38
CA LYS A 749 27.02 -5.87 -19.50
C LYS A 749 26.63 -4.61 -20.27
N LEU A 750 26.28 -3.54 -19.55
CA LEU A 750 25.93 -2.25 -20.15
C LEU A 750 27.11 -1.60 -20.89
N SER A 751 28.32 -1.68 -20.32
CA SER A 751 29.52 -1.12 -20.96
C SER A 751 29.88 -1.86 -22.25
N ASN A 752 29.77 -3.20 -22.25
CA ASN A 752 30.00 -4.01 -23.43
C ASN A 752 29.05 -3.65 -24.57
N HIS A 753 27.78 -3.39 -24.27
CA HIS A 753 26.81 -2.98 -25.29
C HIS A 753 27.12 -1.57 -25.83
N CYS A 754 27.46 -0.61 -24.95
CA CYS A 754 27.87 0.74 -25.38
C CYS A 754 29.11 0.69 -26.30
N ARG A 755 30.07 -0.18 -25.98
CA ARG A 755 31.27 -0.42 -26.81
C ARG A 755 30.92 -1.03 -28.15
N ALA A 756 30.07 -2.06 -28.16
CA ALA A 756 29.64 -2.73 -29.40
C ALA A 756 28.92 -1.77 -30.34
N LEU A 757 28.11 -0.83 -29.82
CA LEU A 757 27.47 0.21 -30.63
C LEU A 757 28.50 1.15 -31.28
N LEU A 758 29.52 1.58 -30.53
CA LEU A 758 30.59 2.43 -31.08
C LEU A 758 31.44 1.69 -32.11
N GLU A 759 31.73 0.40 -31.88
CA GLU A 759 32.48 -0.44 -32.83
C GLU A 759 31.71 -0.58 -34.15
N ARG A 760 30.40 -0.86 -34.10
CA ARG A 760 29.54 -0.92 -35.30
C ARG A 760 29.54 0.39 -36.08
N GLN A 761 29.48 1.54 -35.41
CA GLN A 761 29.52 2.83 -36.11
C GLN A 761 30.86 3.07 -36.81
N VAL A 762 31.98 2.70 -36.20
CA VAL A 762 33.30 2.84 -36.84
C VAL A 762 33.45 1.89 -38.03
N GLU A 763 32.90 0.69 -37.96
CA GLU A 763 32.83 -0.25 -39.08
C GLU A 763 31.97 0.32 -40.23
N GLU A 764 30.79 0.85 -39.92
CA GLU A 764 29.89 1.48 -40.91
C GLU A 764 30.49 2.74 -41.54
N GLU A 765 31.18 3.59 -40.77
CA GLU A 765 31.91 4.77 -41.26
C GLU A 765 33.12 4.38 -42.12
N GLY A 766 33.85 3.33 -41.72
CA GLY A 766 34.99 2.80 -42.49
C GLY A 766 34.60 2.08 -43.79
N GLU A 767 33.39 1.52 -43.85
CA GLU A 767 32.81 0.97 -45.08
C GLU A 767 32.24 2.07 -46.00
N ALA A 768 31.71 3.16 -45.44
CA ALA A 768 31.20 4.32 -46.19
C ALA A 768 32.31 5.21 -46.76
N GLU A 769 33.41 5.40 -46.01
CA GLU A 769 34.64 6.04 -46.48
C GLU A 769 35.49 5.03 -47.25
N GLY A 770 35.08 4.66 -48.46
CA GLY A 770 35.74 3.64 -49.28
C GLY A 770 37.27 3.81 -49.40
N LEU A 771 38.01 3.16 -48.50
CA LEU A 771 39.44 2.92 -48.63
C LEU A 771 39.62 1.77 -49.62
N ALA A 772 39.53 2.13 -50.90
CA ALA A 772 40.12 1.36 -51.98
C ALA A 772 41.59 1.10 -51.64
N GLN A 773 41.87 -0.12 -51.20
CA GLN A 773 43.21 -0.66 -51.02
C GLN A 773 43.99 -0.51 -52.34
N ARG A 774 44.81 0.54 -52.46
CA ARG A 774 45.91 0.58 -53.42
C ARG A 774 47.15 0.05 -52.71
N PRO A 775 47.78 -1.03 -53.19
CA PRO A 775 49.04 -1.49 -52.63
C PRO A 775 50.13 -0.49 -53.03
N MET A 776 50.64 0.30 -52.06
CA MET A 776 51.84 1.12 -52.28
C MET A 776 53.08 0.23 -52.30
N GLN A 777 53.93 0.42 -53.31
CA GLN A 777 55.24 -0.22 -53.42
C GLN A 777 56.26 0.45 -52.49
N SER A 778 57.22 -0.33 -52.01
CA SER A 778 58.25 0.12 -51.06
C SER A 778 59.17 1.18 -51.68
N GLY A 779 59.26 2.37 -51.07
CA GLY A 779 60.37 3.29 -51.34
C GLY A 779 60.11 4.81 -51.28
N GLU A 780 58.90 5.30 -51.01
CA GLU A 780 58.65 6.75 -50.90
C GLU A 780 58.57 7.24 -49.45
N VAL A 781 59.28 8.34 -49.17
CA VAL A 781 59.27 9.06 -47.89
C VAL A 781 58.41 10.31 -48.06
N VAL A 782 57.32 10.43 -47.30
CA VAL A 782 56.54 11.66 -47.19
C VAL A 782 57.06 12.51 -46.03
N ALA A 783 57.29 13.79 -46.30
CA ALA A 783 57.72 14.79 -45.33
C ALA A 783 56.52 15.27 -44.50
N GLY A 784 56.66 15.23 -43.17
CA GLY A 784 55.66 15.71 -42.21
C GLY A 784 55.57 14.76 -41.04
N GLY A 785 56.39 14.99 -40.02
CA GLY A 785 56.48 14.12 -38.83
C GLY A 785 55.15 14.02 -38.07
N SER A 786 54.43 12.93 -38.29
CA SER A 786 53.45 12.36 -37.37
C SER A 786 53.59 10.85 -37.41
N PHE A 787 53.94 10.25 -36.27
CA PHE A 787 54.10 8.80 -36.13
C PHE A 787 52.75 8.08 -36.34
N VAL A 788 52.69 7.25 -37.39
CA VAL A 788 51.61 6.27 -37.60
C VAL A 788 51.75 5.17 -36.54
N LYS A 789 50.75 5.03 -35.66
CA LYS A 789 50.72 4.02 -34.59
C LYS A 789 50.42 2.59 -35.08
N GLU A 790 50.19 2.38 -36.38
CA GLU A 790 49.71 1.10 -36.90
C GLU A 790 50.79 0.13 -37.40
N SER A 791 52.06 0.50 -37.53
CA SER A 791 53.08 -0.46 -37.99
C SER A 791 53.66 -1.38 -36.91
N LEU A 792 53.43 -1.10 -35.62
CA LEU A 792 54.04 -1.88 -34.53
C LEU A 792 53.25 -3.12 -34.12
N LYS A 793 51.91 -3.11 -34.26
CA LYS A 793 51.08 -4.27 -33.90
C LYS A 793 51.14 -5.37 -34.94
N SER A 794 51.05 -5.02 -36.23
CA SER A 794 51.19 -6.00 -37.32
C SER A 794 52.57 -6.66 -37.33
N ASP A 795 53.63 -5.90 -37.06
CA ASP A 795 54.99 -6.43 -36.98
C ASP A 795 55.22 -7.28 -35.72
N GLN A 796 54.60 -6.93 -34.59
CA GLN A 796 54.62 -7.76 -33.38
C GLN A 796 53.83 -9.06 -33.53
N GLU A 797 52.71 -9.04 -34.26
CA GLU A 797 51.92 -10.24 -34.56
C GLU A 797 52.63 -11.15 -35.57
N LEU A 798 53.25 -10.59 -36.62
CA LEU A 798 54.07 -11.34 -37.57
C LEU A 798 55.34 -11.90 -36.92
N ALA A 799 55.99 -11.16 -36.02
CA ALA A 799 57.11 -11.65 -35.22
C ALA A 799 56.65 -12.73 -34.24
N GLY A 800 55.50 -12.55 -33.59
CA GLY A 800 54.89 -13.52 -32.68
C GLY A 800 54.52 -14.83 -33.37
N GLN A 801 53.97 -14.76 -34.58
CA GLN A 801 53.66 -15.94 -35.40
C GLN A 801 54.91 -16.67 -35.89
N LYS A 802 55.99 -15.94 -36.25
CA LYS A 802 57.28 -16.55 -36.60
C LYS A 802 57.95 -17.21 -35.40
N VAL A 803 57.86 -16.61 -34.21
CA VAL A 803 58.37 -17.18 -32.96
C VAL A 803 57.55 -18.41 -32.56
N ASN A 804 56.22 -18.38 -32.70
CA ASN A 804 55.36 -19.53 -32.43
C ASN A 804 55.60 -20.68 -33.41
N LYS A 805 55.80 -20.41 -34.70
CA LYS A 805 56.20 -21.44 -35.67
C LYS A 805 57.54 -22.09 -35.32
N LYS A 806 58.56 -21.28 -34.98
CA LYS A 806 59.86 -21.79 -34.53
C LYS A 806 59.77 -22.58 -33.22
N LEU A 807 58.89 -22.18 -32.30
CA LEU A 807 58.62 -22.91 -31.06
C LEU A 807 57.89 -24.22 -31.32
N GLN A 808 56.94 -24.25 -32.25
CA GLN A 808 56.24 -25.48 -32.66
C GLN A 808 57.16 -26.45 -33.40
N GLU A 809 58.05 -25.97 -34.26
CA GLU A 809 59.08 -26.78 -34.92
C GLU A 809 60.06 -27.35 -33.89
N LYS A 810 60.60 -26.52 -32.99
CA LYS A 810 61.44 -27.01 -31.88
C LYS A 810 60.73 -27.99 -30.97
N ARG A 811 59.41 -27.82 -30.75
CA ARG A 811 58.59 -28.72 -29.92
C ARG A 811 58.30 -30.04 -30.64
N LYS A 812 58.15 -30.02 -31.97
CA LYS A 812 58.06 -31.22 -32.81
C LYS A 812 59.40 -31.98 -32.85
N ASP A 813 60.53 -31.28 -32.95
CA ASP A 813 61.86 -31.89 -32.86
C ASP A 813 62.13 -32.49 -31.48
N LEU A 814 61.69 -31.81 -30.40
CA LEU A 814 61.77 -32.35 -29.04
C LEU A 814 60.89 -33.60 -28.87
N LEU A 815 59.68 -33.59 -29.43
CA LEU A 815 58.77 -34.73 -29.41
C LEU A 815 59.30 -35.91 -30.24
N ALA A 816 59.94 -35.66 -31.37
CA ALA A 816 60.61 -36.69 -32.18
C ALA A 816 61.85 -37.27 -31.47
N SER A 817 62.54 -36.47 -30.64
CA SER A 817 63.65 -36.95 -29.81
C SER A 817 63.22 -37.78 -28.59
N LEU A 818 61.94 -37.69 -28.19
CA LEU A 818 61.36 -38.41 -27.05
C LEU A 818 60.74 -39.76 -27.44
N THR A 819 60.59 -40.06 -28.73
CA THR A 819 60.06 -41.33 -29.26
C THR A 819 61.15 -42.37 -29.56
N ASN A 820 62.16 -42.49 -28.70
CA ASN A 820 63.07 -43.63 -28.66
C ASN A 820 62.87 -44.43 -27.35
N GLU A 821 62.03 -45.46 -27.45
CA GLU A 821 61.96 -46.76 -26.73
C GLU A 821 62.34 -46.95 -25.24
N ASN A 822 62.44 -45.93 -24.37
CA ASN A 822 62.82 -46.17 -22.96
C ASN A 822 61.82 -45.74 -21.86
N PHE A 823 60.58 -45.36 -22.17
CA PHE A 823 59.62 -44.91 -21.15
C PHE A 823 58.17 -45.41 -21.33
N ALA A 824 57.98 -46.69 -21.62
CA ALA A 824 56.66 -47.33 -21.46
C ALA A 824 56.61 -48.10 -20.13
N VAL A 825 55.75 -47.67 -19.20
CA VAL A 825 55.35 -48.48 -18.03
C VAL A 825 53.83 -48.46 -17.94
N ALA A 826 53.20 -49.63 -18.09
CA ALA A 826 51.78 -49.84 -17.84
C ALA A 826 51.54 -50.02 -16.33
N PRO A 827 50.59 -49.31 -15.70
CA PRO A 827 50.15 -49.63 -14.34
C PRO A 827 49.23 -50.86 -14.36
N SER A 828 49.42 -51.79 -13.43
CA SER A 828 48.57 -52.98 -13.25
C SER A 828 47.22 -52.63 -12.63
N THR A 829 46.21 -53.44 -12.92
CA THR A 829 44.79 -53.26 -12.55
C THR A 829 44.51 -53.22 -11.04
N GLU A 830 45.45 -53.67 -10.21
CA GLU A 830 45.30 -53.72 -8.75
C GLU A 830 45.42 -52.34 -8.09
N ASP A 831 46.27 -51.44 -8.63
CA ASP A 831 46.46 -50.08 -8.09
C ASP A 831 45.21 -49.19 -8.25
N PHE A 832 44.37 -49.48 -9.25
CA PHE A 832 43.11 -48.79 -9.47
C PHE A 832 42.01 -49.25 -8.49
N ALA A 833 42.01 -50.54 -8.12
CA ALA A 833 41.01 -51.09 -7.21
C ALA A 833 41.17 -50.53 -5.79
N GLU A 834 42.41 -50.33 -5.33
CA GLU A 834 42.69 -49.74 -4.02
C GLU A 834 42.36 -48.24 -3.96
N ALA A 835 42.52 -47.51 -5.08
CA ALA A 835 42.21 -46.09 -5.17
C ALA A 835 40.69 -45.78 -5.27
N LEU A 836 39.86 -46.76 -5.67
CA LEU A 836 38.41 -46.59 -5.88
C LEU A 836 37.54 -47.00 -4.69
N GLY A 837 38.09 -47.65 -3.65
CA GLY A 837 37.48 -47.77 -2.32
C GLY A 837 35.99 -48.17 -2.25
N GLY A 838 35.49 -48.99 -3.19
CA GLY A 838 34.13 -49.53 -3.18
C GLY A 838 32.97 -48.61 -3.60
N SER A 839 33.18 -47.32 -3.92
CA SER A 839 32.16 -46.49 -4.58
C SER A 839 32.78 -45.29 -5.32
N ALA A 840 32.24 -44.96 -6.51
CA ALA A 840 32.80 -43.93 -7.38
C ALA A 840 32.50 -42.50 -6.87
N PRO A 841 33.50 -41.60 -6.79
CA PRO A 841 33.27 -40.21 -6.41
C PRO A 841 32.62 -39.41 -7.56
N ALA A 842 31.65 -38.56 -7.23
CA ALA A 842 30.81 -37.82 -8.19
C ALA A 842 31.56 -36.81 -9.09
N SER A 843 32.85 -36.57 -8.86
CA SER A 843 33.68 -35.63 -9.64
C SER A 843 34.60 -36.28 -10.68
N GLY A 844 34.54 -37.61 -10.88
CA GLY A 844 35.13 -38.30 -12.04
C GLY A 844 36.67 -38.32 -12.17
N ILE A 845 37.44 -37.84 -11.19
CA ILE A 845 38.92 -37.82 -11.25
C ILE A 845 39.48 -38.49 -9.99
N VAL A 846 40.32 -39.51 -10.18
CA VAL A 846 41.04 -40.23 -9.11
C VAL A 846 42.55 -40.08 -9.33
N SER A 847 43.28 -39.59 -8.32
CA SER A 847 44.73 -39.38 -8.39
C SER A 847 45.49 -40.41 -7.56
N VAL A 848 46.35 -41.21 -8.19
CA VAL A 848 47.22 -42.19 -7.51
C VAL A 848 48.62 -41.61 -7.36
N LYS A 849 49.14 -41.50 -6.13
CA LYS A 849 50.47 -40.93 -5.84
C LYS A 849 51.56 -42.00 -5.89
N LYS A 850 52.57 -41.80 -6.74
CA LYS A 850 53.76 -42.66 -6.86
C LYS A 850 54.73 -42.43 -5.68
N LYS A 851 55.12 -43.50 -4.97
CA LYS A 851 56.30 -43.50 -4.08
C LYS A 851 57.56 -43.58 -4.94
N ARG A 852 58.45 -42.58 -4.82
CA ARG A 852 59.78 -42.60 -5.45
C ARG A 852 60.82 -42.83 -4.35
N GLN A 853 61.60 -43.90 -4.49
CA GLN A 853 62.76 -44.24 -3.65
C GLN A 853 63.88 -43.21 -3.83
N ALA A 854 64.64 -43.00 -2.76
CA ALA A 854 65.70 -42.01 -2.60
C ALA A 854 67.04 -42.48 -3.18
N GLU A 855 67.84 -41.54 -3.66
CA GLU A 855 69.30 -41.64 -3.69
C GLU A 855 69.93 -40.27 -3.44
N GLU A 856 70.99 -40.28 -2.63
CA GLU A 856 71.64 -39.17 -1.93
C GLU A 856 72.57 -38.33 -2.82
N ALA A 857 72.67 -37.03 -2.54
CA ALA A 857 73.91 -36.25 -2.66
C ALA A 857 73.83 -34.95 -1.84
N ALA A 858 74.94 -34.62 -1.19
CA ALA A 858 75.05 -33.88 0.05
C ALA A 858 75.30 -32.35 -0.06
N ASN A 859 75.08 -31.69 1.09
CA ASN A 859 75.64 -30.42 1.60
C ASN A 859 75.20 -29.10 0.88
N ALA A 860 74.72 -28.05 1.57
CA ALA A 860 75.25 -27.42 2.77
C ALA A 860 74.22 -26.42 3.35
N GLY A 861 74.34 -26.17 4.66
CA GLY A 861 73.27 -25.66 5.52
C GLY A 861 73.00 -24.15 5.51
N GLY A 862 71.83 -23.80 6.04
CA GLY A 862 71.41 -22.44 6.35
C GLY A 862 70.19 -22.44 7.25
N ARG A 863 70.42 -22.44 8.56
CA ARG A 863 69.42 -22.49 9.64
C ARG A 863 68.47 -21.28 9.62
N LYS A 864 67.18 -21.61 9.74
CA LYS A 864 66.05 -20.88 10.35
C LYS A 864 66.44 -20.18 11.68
N PRO A 865 65.68 -19.17 12.18
CA PRO A 865 64.22 -19.27 12.37
C PRO A 865 63.38 -18.03 12.06
N GLY A 866 62.10 -18.30 11.82
CA GLY A 866 61.06 -17.30 11.75
C GLY A 866 60.16 -17.30 12.98
N LYS A 867 59.04 -16.60 12.77
CA LYS A 867 57.76 -16.63 13.49
C LYS A 867 57.71 -15.94 14.86
N LYS A 868 56.92 -14.86 14.89
CA LYS A 868 55.87 -14.71 15.90
C LYS A 868 54.49 -14.66 15.24
N SER A 869 53.63 -15.51 15.76
CA SER A 869 52.18 -15.62 15.61
C SER A 869 51.48 -14.30 16.00
N ARG A 870 50.42 -13.89 15.29
CA ARG A 870 49.02 -14.23 15.58
C ARG A 870 48.62 -13.97 17.04
N LYS A 871 47.85 -12.90 17.25
CA LYS A 871 46.42 -13.01 17.58
C LYS A 871 45.64 -12.21 16.55
#